data_AF-A0A812RVF8-F1
#
_entry.id   AF-A0A812RVF8-F1
#
_cell.length_a   1.000
_cell.length_b   1.000
_cell.length_c   1.000
_cell.angle_alpha   90.00
_cell.angle_beta   90.00
_cell.angle_gamma   90.00
#
_symmetry.space_group_name_H-M   'P 1'
#
loop_
_entity.id
_entity.type
_entity.pdbx_description
1 polymer ?
#
loop_
_entity_poly.entity_id
_entity_poly.type
_entity_poly.pdbx_seq_one_letter_code
_entity_poly.pdbx_strand_id
1 'polypeptide(L)'
;MINRLAEFPTSMRALERKLLDLEMSIRDLNEEMREGSVDEGQSQTGGNGNGAAGGAAILGDPVFDQAPAPPPPPPFSSAAADEKPLSEEAEVAAPTTVLRGSAAAPSTTVIAGAATNYQRWRKDQKCGKAVAPLPDGKPVECEPTGEFACCSVNGWCGNSKKHCSCKGCVNYRDIYAGQSQGTSQKAVALPPSPPKDGHQGKTVVVIIPFRDRENHLKLFKPFWRWFAESGRSPKTVQRWVVVVAEQFDVQTFNRGWNFNAGLAVVSAQSTASPDIRSEMGLDFDCAVIQDIDYLPEKGVDYSECDVPTQLSAEIDRYKWKTPYLTSAGGIVGMSLKHWRKINGFGNNYFGWGGEDDELHHRLRLGGLLYGDCYPYCKKNDPNVGKPGQSIHRPKKGFGRFSGKFMHSANHTKRITDHRAYARNIEQLKEIMAGGDRWKTDGLNSLSFSIVDYQEDTADVESYGISYRHIKFRRGRLPFHVRDVPVAIPPNFCGSGSPPGWVLKRLGDGAIPWDIEALRSRAAALALDGQGQCPGAATSNFLLIDRRTQFAKIFSPEEARLLVIYLRSLKSASEDGLMVADPRPASAILEAFQQAKSFMNPPTFYSICTSHWKHEGPKYSIHLGESCGGGWNQVKGGLWRAYATPKPGTKAVSWCDNEKHWTQIFVKGTSCPTSWQGLKWLHGGTFFANDGSSFCVGTRKGQSEETSFSKALPQKTCEGEGFKQELSFSPVDPAEPAASVSVCVGQDRSRERTRISVLADCDSGDLVVVARFGARQIGHRAAGDRLFCVESVGENDVFREKDKCTSKMKFEFALPVKAEGPELIDPQLLSRRPRLCTGFRKNRVVTGVDQQCDTLESLTLDFEASGLLDIAISTNPTSSAAPLYTIVKEEVSCFGFLCPNVLK
;
A
#
# COMPACT_ATOMS: atom_id res chain seq x y z
N MET A 1 -28.75 -48.46 -48.10
CA MET A 1 -28.07 -47.18 -47.82
C MET A 1 -27.16 -47.43 -46.62
N ILE A 2 -25.85 -47.65 -46.70
CA ILE A 2 -24.87 -47.49 -47.79
C ILE A 2 -24.71 -46.04 -48.28
N ASN A 3 -23.51 -45.49 -48.04
CA ASN A 3 -22.87 -44.29 -48.60
C ASN A 3 -23.54 -42.92 -48.31
N ARG A 4 -22.83 -41.85 -47.88
CA ARG A 4 -21.37 -41.57 -47.95
C ARG A 4 -20.82 -40.88 -46.69
N LEU A 5 -19.57 -41.20 -46.35
CA LEU A 5 -18.61 -40.26 -45.75
C LEU A 5 -17.87 -39.53 -46.87
N ALA A 6 -17.82 -38.20 -46.86
CA ALA A 6 -16.75 -37.36 -47.42
C ALA A 6 -17.12 -35.87 -47.33
N GLU A 7 -16.40 -35.11 -46.49
CA GLU A 7 -15.85 -33.76 -46.73
C GLU A 7 -15.43 -33.11 -45.40
N PHE A 8 -14.16 -33.31 -45.03
CA PHE A 8 -13.51 -32.54 -43.96
C PHE A 8 -12.97 -31.23 -44.55
N PRO A 9 -13.35 -30.05 -44.03
CA PRO A 9 -12.76 -28.79 -44.48
C PRO A 9 -11.25 -28.74 -44.18
N THR A 10 -10.48 -28.23 -45.14
CA THR A 10 -9.02 -28.01 -45.05
C THR A 10 -8.59 -27.01 -43.97
N SER A 11 -9.54 -26.36 -43.29
CA SER A 11 -9.30 -25.36 -42.24
C SER A 11 -8.55 -25.91 -41.03
N MET A 12 -8.86 -27.13 -40.54
CA MET A 12 -8.18 -27.71 -39.38
C MET A 12 -6.68 -27.87 -39.61
N ARG A 13 -6.26 -28.44 -40.75
CA ARG A 13 -4.83 -28.59 -41.09
C ARG A 13 -4.14 -27.26 -41.40
N ALA A 14 -4.89 -26.24 -41.82
CA ALA A 14 -4.37 -24.88 -41.94
C ALA A 14 -4.23 -24.20 -40.55
N LEU A 15 -5.07 -24.56 -39.57
CA LEU A 15 -4.97 -24.11 -38.18
C LEU A 15 -3.79 -24.78 -37.48
N GLU A 16 -3.62 -26.10 -37.63
CA GLU A 16 -2.49 -26.88 -37.09
C GLU A 16 -1.15 -26.36 -37.63
N ARG A 17 -1.03 -26.07 -38.93
CA ARG A 17 0.16 -25.43 -39.49
C ARG A 17 0.39 -24.04 -38.93
N LYS A 18 -0.63 -23.19 -38.87
CA LYS A 18 -0.51 -21.86 -38.24
C LYS A 18 -0.16 -21.92 -36.76
N LEU A 19 -0.53 -22.99 -36.05
CA LEU A 19 -0.14 -23.21 -34.66
C LEU A 19 1.35 -23.58 -34.56
N LEU A 20 1.83 -24.49 -35.42
CA LEU A 20 3.25 -24.84 -35.55
C LEU A 20 4.12 -23.67 -36.00
N ASP A 21 3.66 -22.87 -36.98
CA ASP A 21 4.34 -21.65 -37.43
C ASP A 21 4.43 -20.62 -36.28
N LEU A 22 3.42 -20.57 -35.40
CA LEU A 22 3.41 -19.71 -34.21
C LEU A 22 4.33 -20.26 -33.11
N GLU A 23 4.37 -21.57 -32.88
CA GLU A 23 5.30 -22.22 -31.94
C GLU A 23 6.76 -22.10 -32.39
N MET A 24 7.03 -22.14 -33.70
CA MET A 24 8.32 -21.79 -34.28
C MET A 24 8.63 -20.31 -34.07
N SER A 25 7.73 -19.38 -34.46
CA SER A 25 7.94 -17.95 -34.24
C SER A 25 8.18 -17.59 -32.76
N ILE A 26 7.57 -18.33 -31.82
CA ILE A 26 7.79 -18.18 -30.38
C ILE A 26 9.15 -18.76 -29.95
N ARG A 27 9.67 -19.80 -30.59
CA ARG A 27 11.08 -20.24 -30.40
C ARG A 27 12.05 -19.21 -30.94
N ASP A 28 11.86 -18.76 -32.18
CA ASP A 28 12.74 -17.81 -32.87
C ASP A 28 12.83 -16.50 -32.06
N LEU A 29 11.72 -16.01 -31.50
CA LEU A 29 11.70 -14.86 -30.58
C LEU A 29 12.46 -15.09 -29.26
N ASN A 30 12.54 -16.32 -28.76
CA ASN A 30 13.35 -16.65 -27.57
C ASN A 30 14.84 -16.81 -27.93
N GLU A 31 15.16 -17.16 -29.17
CA GLU A 31 16.55 -17.24 -29.66
C GLU A 31 17.08 -15.85 -30.05
N GLU A 32 16.30 -14.98 -30.72
CA GLU A 32 16.64 -13.56 -30.91
C GLU A 32 16.84 -12.81 -29.56
N MET A 33 16.04 -13.15 -28.54
CA MET A 33 16.22 -12.61 -27.18
C MET A 33 17.49 -13.12 -26.47
N ARG A 34 18.10 -14.20 -26.97
CA ARG A 34 19.32 -14.84 -26.44
C ARG A 34 20.57 -14.40 -27.21
N GLU A 35 20.46 -14.18 -28.52
CA GLU A 35 21.53 -13.66 -29.38
C GLU A 35 21.70 -12.13 -29.29
N GLY A 36 20.74 -11.42 -28.68
CA GLY A 36 20.84 -9.99 -28.37
C GLY A 36 21.94 -9.57 -27.37
N SER A 37 22.91 -10.45 -27.05
CA SER A 37 24.07 -10.15 -26.22
C SER A 37 25.30 -11.01 -26.58
N VAL A 38 26.44 -10.32 -26.79
CA VAL A 38 27.79 -10.83 -27.10
C VAL A 38 28.02 -11.17 -28.58
N ASP A 39 28.80 -10.33 -29.28
CA ASP A 39 30.22 -10.65 -29.46
C ASP A 39 31.10 -9.43 -29.76
N GLU A 40 32.32 -9.45 -29.21
CA GLU A 40 33.53 -8.82 -29.76
C GLU A 40 34.74 -9.33 -28.94
N GLY A 41 35.50 -10.29 -29.48
CA GLY A 41 36.77 -10.70 -28.86
C GLY A 41 37.14 -12.19 -28.87
N GLN A 42 37.17 -12.84 -30.03
CA GLN A 42 38.04 -14.01 -30.23
C GLN A 42 38.96 -13.87 -31.44
N SER A 43 40.27 -13.94 -31.18
CA SER A 43 41.27 -14.47 -32.10
C SER A 43 42.23 -15.31 -31.27
N GLN A 44 42.43 -16.57 -31.66
CA GLN A 44 43.09 -17.59 -30.84
C GLN A 44 44.50 -17.89 -31.34
N THR A 45 45.45 -18.11 -30.42
CA THR A 45 46.51 -19.11 -30.59
C THR A 45 46.73 -19.85 -29.27
N GLY A 46 47.03 -21.15 -29.25
CA GLY A 46 47.05 -22.11 -30.35
C GLY A 46 47.41 -23.50 -29.85
N GLY A 47 47.40 -24.51 -30.73
CA GLY A 47 47.81 -25.88 -30.38
C GLY A 47 47.06 -26.96 -31.14
N ASN A 48 47.44 -27.21 -32.40
CA ASN A 48 47.02 -28.40 -33.13
C ASN A 48 48.25 -29.02 -33.84
N GLY A 49 48.28 -30.35 -34.00
CA GLY A 49 49.48 -31.07 -34.41
C GLY A 49 49.70 -31.17 -35.93
N ASN A 50 50.98 -31.26 -36.33
CA ASN A 50 51.55 -31.84 -37.56
C ASN A 50 50.81 -31.66 -38.91
N GLY A 51 51.45 -31.05 -39.93
CA GLY A 51 50.81 -30.98 -41.27
C GLY A 51 51.59 -30.65 -42.55
N ALA A 52 52.81 -30.08 -42.49
CA ALA A 52 53.76 -29.87 -43.62
C ALA A 52 53.38 -28.91 -44.80
N ALA A 53 54.44 -28.26 -45.33
CA ALA A 53 54.64 -27.63 -46.66
C ALA A 53 53.76 -26.42 -47.09
N GLY A 54 54.39 -25.33 -47.61
CA GLY A 54 53.60 -24.24 -48.23
C GLY A 54 54.26 -22.98 -48.83
N GLY A 55 55.45 -22.51 -48.41
CA GLY A 55 56.24 -21.46 -49.12
C GLY A 55 55.76 -19.98 -49.13
N ALA A 56 56.75 -19.06 -49.09
CA ALA A 56 56.75 -17.62 -49.48
C ALA A 56 55.72 -16.63 -48.86
N ALA A 57 56.06 -15.54 -48.14
CA ALA A 57 56.95 -14.38 -48.42
C ALA A 57 56.25 -13.22 -49.21
N ILE A 58 56.34 -11.91 -48.89
CA ILE A 58 56.93 -11.18 -47.73
C ILE A 58 56.50 -9.66 -47.71
N LEU A 59 56.65 -8.97 -46.56
CA LEU A 59 56.66 -7.48 -46.31
C LEU A 59 55.38 -6.62 -46.55
N GLY A 60 55.14 -5.60 -45.68
CA GLY A 60 54.25 -4.46 -46.04
C GLY A 60 53.58 -3.56 -44.97
N ASP A 61 54.17 -3.20 -43.83
CA ASP A 61 53.65 -2.12 -42.94
C ASP A 61 53.92 -0.71 -43.52
N PRO A 62 53.04 0.33 -43.35
CA PRO A 62 53.14 1.18 -42.14
C PRO A 62 51.86 1.90 -41.61
N VAL A 63 51.75 1.94 -40.26
CA VAL A 63 51.50 3.11 -39.36
C VAL A 63 50.41 4.17 -39.69
N PHE A 64 49.52 4.45 -38.72
CA PHE A 64 49.09 5.82 -38.34
C PHE A 64 48.66 5.94 -36.86
N ASP A 65 48.59 7.17 -36.34
CA ASP A 65 48.75 7.61 -34.93
C ASP A 65 47.70 7.24 -33.85
N GLN A 66 48.11 7.43 -32.58
CA GLN A 66 47.25 7.48 -31.38
C GLN A 66 47.17 8.89 -30.77
N ALA A 67 46.04 9.23 -30.14
CA ALA A 67 45.90 10.32 -29.16
C ALA A 67 44.85 9.95 -28.08
N PRO A 68 44.91 10.49 -26.83
CA PRO A 68 44.58 9.68 -25.64
C PRO A 68 43.29 10.04 -24.87
N ALA A 69 42.94 9.17 -23.92
CA ALA A 69 41.78 9.27 -23.03
C ALA A 69 42.08 9.98 -21.67
N PRO A 70 41.05 10.52 -20.97
CA PRO A 70 41.23 11.27 -19.71
C PRO A 70 41.31 10.38 -18.43
N PRO A 71 41.95 10.87 -17.34
CA PRO A 71 42.21 10.10 -16.12
C PRO A 71 41.12 10.21 -15.02
N PRO A 72 41.11 9.30 -14.03
CA PRO A 72 40.17 9.29 -12.89
C PRO A 72 40.63 10.13 -11.67
N PRO A 73 39.72 10.50 -10.74
CA PRO A 73 40.04 11.27 -9.52
C PRO A 73 40.55 10.40 -8.34
N PRO A 74 41.34 10.98 -7.40
CA PRO A 74 41.97 10.26 -6.28
C PRO A 74 41.11 10.23 -4.98
N PRO A 75 41.44 9.33 -4.02
CA PRO A 75 40.82 9.26 -2.68
C PRO A 75 41.49 10.18 -1.64
N PHE A 76 40.86 10.35 -0.47
CA PHE A 76 41.45 10.97 0.72
C PHE A 76 41.44 10.02 1.92
N SER A 77 42.44 10.14 2.80
CA SER A 77 42.69 9.27 3.96
C SER A 77 42.66 10.05 5.29
N SER A 78 42.97 9.38 6.42
CA SER A 78 42.73 9.86 7.78
C SER A 78 43.97 9.84 8.70
N ALA A 79 44.30 10.99 9.29
CA ALA A 79 45.08 11.21 10.52
C ALA A 79 44.67 12.63 11.03
N ALA A 80 44.41 12.91 12.31
CA ALA A 80 45.25 12.81 13.51
C ALA A 80 46.48 13.77 13.44
N ALA A 81 46.74 14.67 14.41
CA ALA A 81 46.12 14.88 15.73
C ALA A 81 46.15 16.37 16.17
N ASP A 82 45.54 16.68 17.32
CA ASP A 82 46.06 17.53 18.43
C ASP A 82 44.92 18.19 19.27
N GLU A 83 45.26 18.65 20.49
CA GLU A 83 44.32 18.75 21.62
C GLU A 83 43.96 20.18 22.11
N LYS A 84 42.79 20.24 22.77
CA LYS A 84 42.35 21.04 23.95
C LYS A 84 43.42 21.83 24.79
N PRO A 85 43.01 22.69 25.77
CA PRO A 85 41.79 23.52 25.92
C PRO A 85 42.07 24.91 26.59
N LEU A 86 41.01 25.55 27.14
CA LEU A 86 41.03 26.69 28.12
C LEU A 86 41.52 28.05 27.55
N SER A 87 41.13 29.21 28.07
CA SER A 87 40.18 29.60 29.14
C SER A 87 39.23 30.71 28.60
N GLU A 88 38.55 31.64 29.30
CA GLU A 88 38.42 32.03 30.72
C GLU A 88 37.07 32.78 30.94
N GLU A 89 36.84 33.34 32.13
CA GLU A 89 35.77 34.32 32.43
C GLU A 89 36.30 35.77 32.21
N ALA A 90 35.71 36.92 32.59
CA ALA A 90 34.63 37.36 33.48
C ALA A 90 34.22 38.81 33.00
N GLU A 91 33.47 39.74 33.61
CA GLU A 91 32.46 39.94 34.68
C GLU A 91 32.11 41.47 34.65
N VAL A 92 31.13 41.97 35.44
CA VAL A 92 30.84 43.39 35.76
C VAL A 92 30.14 44.19 34.61
N ALA A 93 29.14 45.07 34.81
CA ALA A 93 28.55 45.71 36.01
C ALA A 93 26.98 45.76 35.99
N ALA A 94 26.40 46.51 36.94
CA ALA A 94 25.00 46.96 37.05
C ALA A 94 24.99 48.44 37.56
N PRO A 95 23.90 49.12 38.01
CA PRO A 95 22.44 48.80 38.07
C PRO A 95 21.60 49.81 37.22
N THR A 96 20.41 50.41 37.49
CA THR A 96 19.55 50.62 38.69
C THR A 96 18.08 51.05 38.36
N THR A 97 17.16 50.84 39.31
CA THR A 97 15.89 51.58 39.58
C THR A 97 14.68 51.58 38.60
N VAL A 98 13.76 50.65 38.87
CA VAL A 98 12.30 50.79 39.11
C VAL A 98 11.63 52.19 38.96
N LEU A 99 10.52 52.29 38.19
CA LEU A 99 9.17 52.68 38.68
C LEU A 99 8.04 52.63 37.61
N ARG A 100 6.78 52.83 38.06
CA ARG A 100 5.51 52.61 37.33
C ARG A 100 5.01 53.84 36.54
N GLY A 101 4.22 53.62 35.47
CA GLY A 101 3.30 54.63 34.93
C GLY A 101 2.64 54.20 33.61
N SER A 102 1.30 54.26 33.52
CA SER A 102 0.54 53.99 32.29
C SER A 102 -0.04 55.26 31.69
N ALA A 103 0.16 55.47 30.39
CA ALA A 103 -0.56 56.45 29.56
C ALA A 103 -0.52 56.00 28.08
N ALA A 104 -1.40 56.55 27.24
CA ALA A 104 -1.55 56.17 25.83
C ALA A 104 -1.50 57.39 24.90
N ALA A 105 -1.35 57.12 23.58
CA ALA A 105 -1.26 58.12 22.49
C ALA A 105 0.06 58.94 22.51
N PRO A 106 0.51 59.55 21.38
CA PRO A 106 -0.25 59.97 20.19
C PRO A 106 0.01 59.17 18.92
N SER A 107 -0.83 59.39 17.91
CA SER A 107 -0.53 59.08 16.51
C SER A 107 0.28 60.21 15.87
N THR A 108 1.38 59.89 15.20
CA THR A 108 2.07 60.80 14.27
C THR A 108 2.25 60.13 12.92
N THR A 109 1.58 60.68 11.91
CA THR A 109 1.58 60.16 10.54
C THR A 109 2.95 60.33 9.90
N VAL A 110 3.65 59.22 9.64
CA VAL A 110 4.81 59.21 8.73
C VAL A 110 4.32 58.81 7.34
N ILE A 111 4.68 59.62 6.36
CA ILE A 111 4.19 59.58 4.98
C ILE A 111 4.40 58.20 4.34
N ALA A 112 3.39 57.71 3.61
CA ALA A 112 3.48 56.48 2.85
C ALA A 112 4.57 56.60 1.76
N GLY A 113 5.67 55.86 1.94
CA GLY A 113 6.67 55.68 0.90
C GLY A 113 6.05 54.97 -0.29
N ALA A 114 6.15 55.55 -1.49
CA ALA A 114 5.48 55.02 -2.68
C ALA A 114 5.89 53.57 -2.98
N ALA A 115 4.89 52.71 -3.22
CA ALA A 115 5.10 51.33 -3.65
C ALA A 115 5.70 51.34 -5.07
N THR A 116 7.03 51.23 -5.14
CA THR A 116 7.78 51.30 -6.39
C THR A 116 7.73 49.94 -7.10
N ASN A 117 7.05 49.88 -8.24
CA ASN A 117 6.94 48.69 -9.09
C ASN A 117 8.26 48.40 -9.84
N TYR A 118 9.33 48.06 -9.10
CA TYR A 118 10.53 47.43 -9.64
C TYR A 118 10.99 46.28 -8.73
N GLN A 119 11.64 45.29 -9.34
CA GLN A 119 12.14 44.11 -8.65
C GLN A 119 13.29 44.50 -7.71
N ARG A 120 13.18 44.19 -6.40
CA ARG A 120 14.18 44.59 -5.40
C ARG A 120 15.44 43.70 -5.41
N TRP A 121 15.37 42.56 -6.09
CA TRP A 121 16.45 41.58 -6.27
C TRP A 121 16.81 41.43 -7.76
N ARG A 122 18.06 41.02 -8.04
CA ARG A 122 18.60 40.93 -9.41
C ARG A 122 18.72 39.48 -9.89
N LYS A 123 18.55 39.28 -11.20
CA LYS A 123 18.72 37.98 -11.88
C LYS A 123 20.17 37.48 -11.92
N ASP A 124 21.16 38.34 -11.65
CA ASP A 124 22.57 37.96 -11.53
C ASP A 124 22.98 37.54 -10.11
N GLN A 125 22.01 37.36 -9.20
CA GLN A 125 22.20 36.91 -7.80
C GLN A 125 23.13 37.80 -6.96
N LYS A 126 23.32 39.07 -7.34
CA LYS A 126 24.09 40.05 -6.56
C LYS A 126 23.19 40.92 -5.69
N CYS A 127 23.71 41.29 -4.52
CA CYS A 127 22.96 41.93 -3.44
C CYS A 127 23.85 42.80 -2.54
N GLY A 128 23.25 43.48 -1.56
CA GLY A 128 23.94 44.24 -0.53
C GLY A 128 24.59 45.52 -1.08
N LYS A 129 25.65 45.98 -0.39
CA LYS A 129 26.39 47.20 -0.73
C LYS A 129 27.50 47.00 -1.77
N ALA A 130 27.73 45.77 -2.23
CA ALA A 130 28.75 45.45 -3.25
C ALA A 130 28.25 45.67 -4.69
N VAL A 131 26.98 46.07 -4.86
CA VAL A 131 26.38 46.52 -6.11
C VAL A 131 25.77 47.90 -5.93
N ALA A 132 25.57 48.62 -7.04
CA ALA A 132 24.87 49.90 -7.04
C ALA A 132 23.47 49.75 -6.39
N PRO A 133 23.05 50.71 -5.53
CA PRO A 133 21.78 50.64 -4.84
C PRO A 133 20.59 50.74 -5.80
N LEU A 134 19.43 50.33 -5.30
CA LEU A 134 18.13 50.47 -5.96
C LEU A 134 17.73 51.96 -6.07
N PRO A 135 16.77 52.32 -6.96
CA PRO A 135 16.29 53.70 -7.10
C PRO A 135 15.72 54.36 -5.82
N ASP A 136 15.35 53.60 -4.79
CA ASP A 136 14.96 54.11 -3.46
C ASP A 136 16.16 54.31 -2.50
N GLY A 137 17.39 54.22 -3.02
CA GLY A 137 18.64 54.34 -2.26
C GLY A 137 18.99 53.13 -1.40
N LYS A 138 18.14 52.09 -1.36
CA LYS A 138 18.38 50.89 -0.55
C LYS A 138 19.32 49.90 -1.27
N PRO A 139 20.08 49.07 -0.52
CA PRO A 139 20.89 48.02 -1.14
C PRO A 139 20.00 47.00 -1.87
N VAL A 140 20.55 46.35 -2.90
CA VAL A 140 19.84 45.28 -3.62
C VAL A 140 19.62 44.09 -2.71
N GLU A 141 18.44 43.48 -2.82
CA GLU A 141 17.98 42.41 -1.95
C GLU A 141 18.16 41.03 -2.61
N CYS A 142 17.97 39.95 -1.85
CA CYS A 142 17.80 38.61 -2.42
C CYS A 142 16.31 38.23 -2.40
N GLU A 143 15.89 37.39 -3.34
CA GLU A 143 14.49 36.98 -3.49
C GLU A 143 13.97 36.30 -2.21
N PRO A 144 13.04 36.91 -1.44
CA PRO A 144 12.70 36.42 -0.10
C PRO A 144 12.10 35.01 -0.12
N THR A 145 11.25 34.73 -1.10
CA THR A 145 10.60 33.42 -1.31
C THR A 145 11.45 32.46 -2.15
N GLY A 146 12.47 32.96 -2.85
CA GLY A 146 13.31 32.19 -3.78
C GLY A 146 14.30 31.27 -3.06
N GLU A 147 14.98 30.41 -3.82
CA GLU A 147 15.92 29.44 -3.24
C GLU A 147 17.04 30.13 -2.43
N PHE A 148 17.60 31.21 -2.97
CA PHE A 148 18.82 31.88 -2.50
C PHE A 148 18.54 33.16 -1.69
N ALA A 149 17.59 33.11 -0.75
CA ALA A 149 17.06 34.28 -0.05
C ALA A 149 18.04 35.04 0.89
N CYS A 150 19.28 34.60 1.05
CA CYS A 150 20.24 35.20 1.99
C CYS A 150 21.41 35.91 1.28
N CYS A 151 21.62 37.19 1.55
CA CYS A 151 22.73 37.96 1.01
C CYS A 151 23.98 37.84 1.87
N SER A 152 25.04 37.23 1.33
CA SER A 152 26.37 37.18 1.96
C SER A 152 27.04 38.55 2.07
N VAL A 153 27.99 38.70 3.01
CA VAL A 153 28.83 39.91 3.14
C VAL A 153 29.62 40.26 1.88
N ASN A 154 29.86 39.27 1.01
CA ASN A 154 30.54 39.44 -0.28
C ASN A 154 29.59 39.90 -1.41
N GLY A 155 28.32 40.18 -1.10
CA GLY A 155 27.34 40.71 -2.06
C GLY A 155 26.72 39.69 -3.01
N TRP A 156 26.68 38.42 -2.61
CA TRP A 156 26.04 37.33 -3.37
C TRP A 156 24.92 36.66 -2.60
N CYS A 157 23.82 36.38 -3.30
CA CYS A 157 22.69 35.61 -2.80
C CYS A 157 23.01 34.12 -2.71
N GLY A 158 22.55 33.46 -1.64
CA GLY A 158 22.71 32.03 -1.45
C GLY A 158 21.82 31.48 -0.34
N ASN A 159 21.95 30.18 -0.05
CA ASN A 159 21.12 29.45 0.92
C ASN A 159 21.92 28.64 1.96
N SER A 160 23.25 28.58 1.84
CA SER A 160 24.11 27.86 2.79
C SER A 160 24.41 28.70 4.04
N LYS A 161 24.93 28.06 5.10
CA LYS A 161 25.28 28.75 6.38
C LYS A 161 26.22 29.96 6.19
N LYS A 162 27.07 29.98 5.15
CA LYS A 162 27.94 31.13 4.81
C LYS A 162 27.17 32.34 4.24
N HIS A 163 25.93 32.15 3.80
CA HIS A 163 25.04 33.19 3.27
C HIS A 163 23.96 33.59 4.28
N CYS A 164 23.42 32.64 5.06
CA CYS A 164 22.29 32.88 5.98
C CYS A 164 22.68 33.01 7.47
N SER A 165 23.90 32.64 7.87
CA SER A 165 24.27 32.46 9.29
C SER A 165 25.67 33.00 9.62
N CYS A 166 26.12 33.99 8.86
CA CYS A 166 27.41 34.67 9.03
C CYS A 166 27.25 36.03 9.74
N LYS A 167 28.34 36.55 10.32
CA LYS A 167 28.33 37.87 10.95
C LYS A 167 28.27 38.98 9.88
N GLY A 168 27.08 39.53 9.65
CA GLY A 168 26.85 40.67 8.75
C GLY A 168 26.13 40.36 7.44
N CYS A 169 25.70 39.12 7.20
CA CYS A 169 24.77 38.82 6.10
C CYS A 169 23.30 39.09 6.48
N VAL A 170 22.44 39.15 5.46
CA VAL A 170 21.01 39.48 5.60
C VAL A 170 20.17 38.35 5.01
N ASN A 171 19.38 37.67 5.83
CA ASN A 171 18.36 36.72 5.36
C ASN A 171 17.05 37.46 5.10
N TYR A 172 16.62 37.52 3.84
CA TYR A 172 15.39 38.24 3.49
C TYR A 172 14.11 37.46 3.81
N ARG A 173 14.18 36.14 4.06
CA ARG A 173 13.01 35.39 4.58
C ARG A 173 12.54 35.97 5.90
N ASP A 174 13.47 36.22 6.82
CA ASP A 174 13.15 36.67 8.18
C ASP A 174 12.60 38.11 8.19
N ILE A 175 13.00 38.93 7.21
CA ILE A 175 12.50 40.30 7.01
C ILE A 175 11.04 40.30 6.53
N TYR A 176 10.68 39.41 5.59
CA TYR A 176 9.35 39.39 4.97
C TYR A 176 8.36 38.44 5.66
N ALA A 177 8.82 37.50 6.50
CA ALA A 177 7.97 36.56 7.25
C ALA A 177 6.99 37.24 8.22
N GLY A 178 7.24 38.49 8.62
CA GLY A 178 6.37 39.25 9.54
C GLY A 178 5.13 39.90 8.92
N GLN A 179 4.90 39.79 7.60
CA GLN A 179 3.88 40.58 6.89
C GLN A 179 2.62 39.80 6.44
N SER A 180 2.43 38.57 6.90
CA SER A 180 1.33 37.69 6.45
C SER A 180 0.43 37.14 7.57
N GLN A 181 -0.27 38.03 8.28
CA GLN A 181 -1.47 37.65 9.06
C GLN A 181 -2.65 38.61 8.81
N GLY A 182 -3.85 38.03 8.68
CA GLY A 182 -5.12 38.74 8.79
C GLY A 182 -5.98 38.83 7.53
N THR A 183 -6.80 37.81 7.27
CA THR A 183 -8.27 37.94 7.27
C THR A 183 -8.96 36.57 7.23
N SER A 184 -10.25 36.55 7.57
CA SER A 184 -11.02 35.33 7.87
C SER A 184 -11.78 34.76 6.67
N GLN A 185 -12.10 33.47 6.76
CA GLN A 185 -12.94 32.78 5.79
C GLN A 185 -14.36 33.37 5.74
N LYS A 186 -14.87 33.56 4.53
CA LYS A 186 -16.31 33.54 4.21
C LYS A 186 -16.50 32.66 2.98
N ALA A 187 -17.63 31.96 2.91
CA ALA A 187 -17.95 31.13 1.75
C ALA A 187 -18.13 32.01 0.51
N VAL A 188 -17.33 31.77 -0.53
CA VAL A 188 -17.45 32.41 -1.84
C VAL A 188 -18.15 31.42 -2.77
N ALA A 189 -19.20 31.87 -3.45
CA ALA A 189 -19.89 31.05 -4.45
C ALA A 189 -18.97 30.79 -5.65
N LEU A 190 -19.19 29.67 -6.36
CA LEU A 190 -18.44 29.34 -7.57
C LEU A 190 -18.48 30.52 -8.57
N PRO A 191 -17.33 31.03 -9.05
CA PRO A 191 -17.32 32.09 -10.04
C PRO A 191 -17.93 31.59 -11.35
N PRO A 192 -18.73 32.41 -12.07
CA PRO A 192 -19.24 32.05 -13.39
C PRO A 192 -18.07 31.87 -14.37
N SER A 193 -18.25 30.96 -15.33
CA SER A 193 -17.25 30.68 -16.36
C SER A 193 -16.93 31.93 -17.20
N PRO A 194 -15.66 32.14 -17.59
CA PRO A 194 -15.27 33.27 -18.42
C PRO A 194 -15.91 33.24 -19.82
N PRO A 195 -15.99 34.38 -20.54
CA PRO A 195 -16.66 34.47 -21.83
C PRO A 195 -16.10 33.54 -22.92
N LYS A 196 -16.98 33.09 -23.82
CA LYS A 196 -16.65 32.14 -24.90
C LYS A 196 -16.15 32.86 -26.16
N ASP A 197 -14.88 33.28 -26.15
CA ASP A 197 -14.20 33.82 -27.34
C ASP A 197 -13.03 32.95 -27.82
N GLY A 198 -12.89 32.81 -29.13
CA GLY A 198 -11.71 32.25 -29.80
C GLY A 198 -11.51 30.73 -29.66
N HIS A 199 -10.80 30.30 -28.62
CA HIS A 199 -10.38 28.91 -28.41
C HIS A 199 -10.44 28.52 -26.94
N GLN A 200 -11.46 27.73 -26.57
CA GLN A 200 -11.50 27.02 -25.28
C GLN A 200 -10.45 25.90 -25.30
N GLY A 201 -9.59 25.85 -24.28
CA GLY A 201 -8.62 24.77 -24.11
C GLY A 201 -9.27 23.54 -23.47
N LYS A 202 -8.72 22.36 -23.76
CA LYS A 202 -9.23 21.08 -23.25
C LYS A 202 -9.10 20.99 -21.73
N THR A 203 -10.06 20.31 -21.11
CA THR A 203 -9.99 19.83 -19.73
C THR A 203 -9.56 18.36 -19.73
N VAL A 204 -8.49 18.05 -18.99
CA VAL A 204 -7.92 16.69 -18.90
C VAL A 204 -8.06 16.17 -17.48
N VAL A 205 -8.70 15.00 -17.34
CA VAL A 205 -8.71 14.24 -16.10
C VAL A 205 -7.62 13.17 -16.15
N VAL A 206 -6.71 13.19 -15.18
CA VAL A 206 -5.67 12.18 -14.97
C VAL A 206 -6.06 11.34 -13.76
N ILE A 207 -6.50 10.11 -13.99
CA ILE A 207 -6.99 9.19 -12.96
C ILE A 207 -5.88 8.18 -12.64
N ILE A 208 -5.51 8.12 -11.37
CA ILE A 208 -4.38 7.36 -10.86
C ILE A 208 -4.91 6.25 -9.94
N PRO A 209 -4.88 4.99 -10.38
CA PRO A 209 -5.12 3.85 -9.50
C PRO A 209 -4.05 3.82 -8.39
N PHE A 210 -4.47 3.84 -7.14
CA PHE A 210 -3.57 4.10 -6.00
C PHE A 210 -3.82 3.14 -4.82
N ARG A 211 -2.72 2.66 -4.21
CA ARG A 211 -2.72 2.08 -2.87
C ARG A 211 -1.30 1.99 -2.30
N ASP A 212 -1.09 2.46 -1.07
CA ASP A 212 0.14 2.29 -0.27
C ASP A 212 1.43 2.84 -0.93
N ARG A 213 1.30 3.89 -1.76
CA ARG A 213 2.38 4.55 -2.53
C ARG A 213 2.57 6.03 -2.15
N GLU A 214 2.34 6.39 -0.89
CA GLU A 214 2.39 7.78 -0.42
C GLU A 214 3.73 8.49 -0.71
N ASN A 215 4.85 7.75 -0.72
CA ASN A 215 6.16 8.31 -1.11
C ASN A 215 6.20 8.73 -2.60
N HIS A 216 5.55 7.99 -3.50
CA HIS A 216 5.39 8.42 -4.90
C HIS A 216 4.43 9.62 -4.99
N LEU A 217 3.30 9.59 -4.27
CA LEU A 217 2.33 10.69 -4.30
C LEU A 217 2.92 12.04 -3.82
N LYS A 218 3.79 12.01 -2.81
CA LYS A 218 4.56 13.18 -2.33
C LYS A 218 5.45 13.81 -3.40
N LEU A 219 5.99 13.01 -4.33
CA LEU A 219 6.79 13.48 -5.47
C LEU A 219 5.92 13.88 -6.67
N PHE A 220 4.77 13.24 -6.82
CA PHE A 220 3.87 13.40 -7.97
C PHE A 220 3.17 14.77 -8.00
N LYS A 221 2.63 15.27 -6.86
CA LYS A 221 1.99 16.60 -6.83
C LYS A 221 2.96 17.75 -7.21
N PRO A 222 4.17 17.88 -6.62
CA PRO A 222 5.12 18.92 -7.02
C PRO A 222 5.58 18.81 -8.48
N PHE A 223 5.72 17.59 -8.99
CA PHE A 223 6.05 17.36 -10.40
C PHE A 223 4.99 17.95 -11.34
N TRP A 224 3.69 17.80 -11.03
CA TRP A 224 2.62 18.27 -11.90
C TRP A 224 2.53 19.80 -11.99
N ARG A 225 2.82 20.52 -10.91
CA ARG A 225 3.00 21.99 -10.92
C ARG A 225 4.09 22.37 -11.92
N TRP A 226 5.29 21.82 -11.73
CA TRP A 226 6.44 22.06 -12.61
C TRP A 226 6.18 21.66 -14.08
N PHE A 227 5.43 20.58 -14.32
CA PHE A 227 5.09 20.13 -15.68
C PHE A 227 4.19 21.14 -16.41
N ALA A 228 3.22 21.73 -15.70
CA ALA A 228 2.39 22.82 -16.19
C ALA A 228 3.19 24.13 -16.38
N GLU A 229 3.92 24.57 -15.35
CA GLU A 229 4.70 25.82 -15.35
C GLU A 229 5.78 25.87 -16.45
N SER A 230 6.55 24.78 -16.60
CA SER A 230 7.78 24.78 -17.40
C SER A 230 7.56 24.74 -18.92
N GLY A 231 6.31 24.92 -19.39
CA GLY A 231 5.94 24.82 -20.81
C GLY A 231 6.22 23.43 -21.38
N ARG A 232 6.19 22.40 -20.53
CA ARG A 232 6.32 20.98 -20.90
C ARG A 232 4.97 20.33 -21.17
N SER A 233 3.94 20.80 -20.48
CA SER A 233 2.55 20.52 -20.79
C SER A 233 2.12 21.12 -22.15
N PRO A 234 1.14 20.52 -22.84
CA PRO A 234 0.52 21.11 -24.02
C PRO A 234 -0.19 22.43 -23.69
N LYS A 235 0.02 23.46 -24.54
CA LYS A 235 -0.72 24.72 -24.45
C LYS A 235 -2.22 24.59 -24.76
N THR A 236 -2.65 23.43 -25.26
CA THR A 236 -4.05 23.07 -25.51
C THR A 236 -4.81 22.76 -24.24
N VAL A 237 -4.15 22.39 -23.13
CA VAL A 237 -4.80 22.06 -21.86
C VAL A 237 -4.89 23.29 -20.96
N GLN A 238 -6.10 23.71 -20.61
CA GLN A 238 -6.36 24.83 -19.70
C GLN A 238 -6.76 24.38 -18.29
N ARG A 239 -7.19 23.13 -18.11
CA ARG A 239 -7.60 22.59 -16.81
C ARG A 239 -7.14 21.15 -16.63
N TRP A 240 -6.48 20.90 -15.50
CA TRP A 240 -6.05 19.58 -15.05
C TRP A 240 -6.85 19.13 -13.84
N VAL A 241 -7.29 17.88 -13.84
CA VAL A 241 -8.03 17.26 -12.74
C VAL A 241 -7.34 15.94 -12.39
N VAL A 242 -6.51 15.97 -11.35
CA VAL A 242 -5.68 14.83 -10.94
C VAL A 242 -6.43 14.04 -9.86
N VAL A 243 -6.97 12.90 -10.23
CA VAL A 243 -7.77 12.03 -9.36
C VAL A 243 -6.91 10.90 -8.82
N VAL A 244 -6.56 10.96 -7.54
CA VAL A 244 -5.98 9.84 -6.80
C VAL A 244 -7.13 8.93 -6.36
N ALA A 245 -7.33 7.83 -7.08
CA ALA A 245 -8.35 6.85 -6.78
C ALA A 245 -7.76 5.77 -5.86
N GLU A 246 -7.96 5.85 -4.54
CA GLU A 246 -7.41 4.88 -3.59
C GLU A 246 -8.33 3.66 -3.43
N GLN A 247 -7.81 2.44 -3.60
CA GLN A 247 -8.53 1.22 -3.21
C GLN A 247 -8.43 1.00 -1.69
N PHE A 248 -9.50 1.36 -0.97
CA PHE A 248 -9.64 1.26 0.48
C PHE A 248 -10.31 -0.06 0.92
N ASP A 249 -9.72 -1.18 0.51
CA ASP A 249 -10.04 -2.50 1.06
C ASP A 249 -8.82 -3.44 1.09
N VAL A 250 -8.93 -4.51 1.87
CA VAL A 250 -7.90 -5.55 2.03
C VAL A 250 -7.85 -6.57 0.90
N GLN A 251 -8.59 -6.38 -0.20
CA GLN A 251 -8.55 -7.30 -1.34
C GLN A 251 -7.24 -7.12 -2.12
N THR A 252 -6.95 -8.03 -3.06
CA THR A 252 -5.84 -7.82 -4.01
C THR A 252 -6.12 -6.55 -4.83
N PHE A 253 -5.08 -5.76 -5.11
CA PHE A 253 -5.23 -4.49 -5.85
C PHE A 253 -5.82 -4.75 -7.24
N ASN A 254 -6.70 -3.87 -7.74
CA ASN A 254 -7.41 -4.04 -9.00
C ASN A 254 -7.40 -2.74 -9.81
N ARG A 255 -6.36 -2.58 -10.63
CA ARG A 255 -6.03 -1.34 -11.36
C ARG A 255 -7.17 -0.87 -12.28
N GLY A 256 -7.78 -1.79 -13.04
CA GLY A 256 -8.88 -1.50 -13.96
C GLY A 256 -10.18 -1.07 -13.26
N TRP A 257 -10.62 -1.80 -12.23
CA TRP A 257 -11.78 -1.40 -11.42
C TRP A 257 -11.55 -0.06 -10.72
N ASN A 258 -10.33 0.18 -10.23
CA ASN A 258 -9.98 1.38 -9.49
C ASN A 258 -9.94 2.64 -10.39
N PHE A 259 -9.50 2.51 -11.65
CA PHE A 259 -9.71 3.52 -12.68
C PHE A 259 -11.21 3.73 -13.00
N ASN A 260 -11.95 2.63 -13.25
CA ASN A 260 -13.39 2.70 -13.53
C ASN A 260 -14.15 3.47 -12.43
N ALA A 261 -13.81 3.26 -11.16
CA ALA A 261 -14.40 3.98 -10.02
C ALA A 261 -14.11 5.49 -10.07
N GLY A 262 -12.86 5.89 -10.30
CA GLY A 262 -12.50 7.30 -10.49
C GLY A 262 -13.25 7.94 -11.67
N LEU A 263 -13.35 7.23 -12.80
CA LEU A 263 -14.04 7.70 -14.01
C LEU A 263 -15.55 7.86 -13.80
N ALA A 264 -16.16 6.96 -13.02
CA ALA A 264 -17.57 7.02 -12.66
C ALA A 264 -17.90 8.25 -11.80
N VAL A 265 -17.03 8.62 -10.84
CA VAL A 265 -17.22 9.84 -10.04
C VAL A 265 -17.14 11.09 -10.90
N VAL A 266 -16.04 11.29 -11.65
CA VAL A 266 -15.87 12.52 -12.45
C VAL A 266 -16.88 12.67 -13.59
N SER A 267 -17.49 11.57 -14.05
CA SER A 267 -18.55 11.59 -15.06
C SER A 267 -19.97 11.44 -14.50
N ALA A 268 -20.13 11.64 -13.18
CA ALA A 268 -21.39 11.61 -12.42
C ALA A 268 -22.26 10.35 -12.66
N GLN A 269 -21.63 9.18 -12.83
CA GLN A 269 -22.31 7.94 -13.16
C GLN A 269 -22.93 7.26 -11.92
N SER A 270 -24.01 7.85 -11.39
CA SER A 270 -24.72 7.42 -10.18
C SER A 270 -25.20 5.96 -10.15
N THR A 271 -25.26 5.27 -11.30
CA THR A 271 -25.54 3.82 -11.36
C THR A 271 -24.45 2.95 -10.73
N ALA A 272 -23.23 3.47 -10.57
CA ALA A 272 -22.09 2.76 -10.00
C ALA A 272 -22.01 2.87 -8.46
N SER A 273 -22.55 3.93 -7.87
CA SER A 273 -22.57 4.17 -6.43
C SER A 273 -23.58 5.25 -6.05
N PRO A 274 -24.38 5.05 -4.98
CA PRO A 274 -25.30 6.08 -4.47
C PRO A 274 -24.56 7.29 -3.85
N ASP A 275 -23.27 7.15 -3.53
CA ASP A 275 -22.46 8.20 -2.91
C ASP A 275 -22.00 9.28 -3.93
N ILE A 276 -22.19 9.02 -5.24
CA ILE A 276 -21.86 9.96 -6.30
C ILE A 276 -22.90 11.09 -6.33
N ARG A 277 -22.48 12.29 -5.92
CA ARG A 277 -23.30 13.50 -5.95
C ARG A 277 -22.99 14.33 -7.20
N SER A 278 -23.97 15.07 -7.70
CA SER A 278 -23.91 15.77 -8.99
C SER A 278 -22.72 16.73 -9.12
N GLU A 279 -22.33 17.40 -8.04
CA GLU A 279 -21.23 18.37 -8.00
C GLU A 279 -19.83 17.73 -8.03
N MET A 280 -19.74 16.39 -7.90
CA MET A 280 -18.51 15.65 -8.20
C MET A 280 -18.28 15.52 -9.71
N GLY A 281 -19.34 15.65 -10.52
CA GLY A 281 -19.29 15.57 -11.97
C GLY A 281 -18.55 16.74 -12.62
N LEU A 282 -17.96 16.48 -13.78
CA LEU A 282 -17.22 17.45 -14.58
C LEU A 282 -17.48 17.18 -16.08
N ASP A 283 -17.59 18.25 -16.86
CA ASP A 283 -17.36 18.19 -18.30
C ASP A 283 -15.84 18.15 -18.56
N PHE A 284 -15.38 17.19 -19.35
CA PHE A 284 -13.98 17.03 -19.73
C PHE A 284 -13.83 16.34 -21.09
N ASP A 285 -12.79 16.72 -21.83
CA ASP A 285 -12.50 16.16 -23.15
C ASP A 285 -11.82 14.79 -23.04
N CYS A 286 -10.85 14.68 -22.13
CA CYS A 286 -9.94 13.55 -22.02
C CYS A 286 -9.96 12.93 -20.62
N ALA A 287 -10.10 11.61 -20.53
CA ALA A 287 -9.77 10.84 -19.34
C ALA A 287 -8.58 9.94 -19.61
N VAL A 288 -7.56 10.02 -18.74
CA VAL A 288 -6.28 9.33 -18.86
C VAL A 288 -6.09 8.43 -17.63
N ILE A 289 -5.79 7.15 -17.83
CA ILE A 289 -5.26 6.29 -16.76
C ILE A 289 -3.75 6.55 -16.65
N GLN A 290 -3.22 6.76 -15.44
CA GLN A 290 -1.78 6.91 -15.22
C GLN A 290 -1.29 6.13 -14.00
N ASP A 291 -0.21 5.37 -14.19
CA ASP A 291 0.53 4.75 -13.08
C ASP A 291 1.33 5.80 -12.30
N ILE A 292 1.20 5.81 -10.98
CA ILE A 292 1.83 6.81 -10.07
C ILE A 292 3.36 6.84 -10.16
N ASP A 293 4.01 5.75 -10.59
CA ASP A 293 5.46 5.60 -10.63
C ASP A 293 6.11 5.89 -11.99
N TYR A 294 5.37 6.48 -12.93
CA TYR A 294 5.89 6.96 -14.21
C TYR A 294 5.51 8.42 -14.49
N LEU A 295 6.51 9.24 -14.79
CA LEU A 295 6.37 10.68 -15.02
C LEU A 295 6.69 11.04 -16.50
N PRO A 296 5.92 11.92 -17.15
CA PRO A 296 6.15 12.30 -18.55
C PRO A 296 7.43 13.12 -18.75
N GLU A 297 8.11 12.93 -19.88
CA GLU A 297 9.15 13.85 -20.35
C GLU A 297 8.54 15.09 -21.05
N LYS A 298 9.39 16.01 -21.54
CA LYS A 298 8.94 17.19 -22.29
C LYS A 298 8.30 16.76 -23.60
N GLY A 299 7.07 17.21 -23.85
CA GLY A 299 6.36 17.03 -25.12
C GLY A 299 5.31 15.91 -25.13
N VAL A 300 5.05 15.23 -24.02
CA VAL A 300 3.92 14.30 -23.91
C VAL A 300 2.60 15.06 -23.94
N ASP A 301 1.75 14.78 -24.93
CA ASP A 301 0.46 15.45 -25.11
C ASP A 301 -0.72 14.62 -24.60
N TYR A 302 -1.16 14.91 -23.37
CA TYR A 302 -2.34 14.30 -22.74
C TYR A 302 -3.68 14.70 -23.39
N SER A 303 -3.68 15.67 -24.30
CA SER A 303 -4.86 16.18 -25.01
C SER A 303 -5.16 15.40 -26.32
N GLU A 304 -4.27 14.49 -26.74
CA GLU A 304 -4.44 13.53 -27.85
C GLU A 304 -5.44 12.39 -27.53
N CYS A 305 -6.64 12.73 -27.09
CA CYS A 305 -7.69 11.78 -26.66
C CYS A 305 -8.85 11.59 -27.67
N ASP A 306 -8.76 12.28 -28.81
CA ASP A 306 -9.75 12.26 -29.90
C ASP A 306 -9.83 10.87 -30.57
N VAL A 307 -8.75 10.09 -30.45
CA VAL A 307 -8.70 8.63 -30.59
C VAL A 307 -8.06 8.02 -29.33
N PRO A 308 -8.23 6.72 -29.04
CA PRO A 308 -7.51 6.08 -27.94
C PRO A 308 -6.00 5.98 -28.18
N THR A 309 -5.24 6.64 -27.30
CA THR A 309 -3.79 6.82 -27.41
C THR A 309 -3.05 6.26 -26.20
N GLN A 310 -2.07 5.38 -26.43
CA GLN A 310 -1.08 4.97 -25.43
C GLN A 310 0.00 6.06 -25.36
N LEU A 311 -0.14 6.97 -24.40
CA LEU A 311 0.78 8.07 -24.17
C LEU A 311 2.18 7.56 -23.78
N SER A 312 2.27 6.45 -23.04
CA SER A 312 3.54 5.83 -22.64
C SER A 312 4.10 4.86 -23.70
N ALA A 313 4.29 5.34 -24.93
CA ALA A 313 4.85 4.56 -26.03
C ALA A 313 6.38 4.35 -25.94
N GLU A 314 7.09 5.13 -25.12
CA GLU A 314 8.53 5.03 -24.89
C GLU A 314 8.81 5.07 -23.37
N ILE A 315 9.00 3.91 -22.75
CA ILE A 315 9.33 3.81 -21.31
C ILE A 315 10.81 3.47 -21.12
N ASP A 316 11.48 4.15 -20.19
CA ASP A 316 12.91 3.94 -19.89
C ASP A 316 13.27 2.47 -19.61
N ARG A 317 12.47 1.78 -18.79
CA ARG A 317 12.59 0.35 -18.45
C ARG A 317 12.56 -0.57 -19.68
N TYR A 318 11.85 -0.18 -20.74
CA TYR A 318 11.75 -0.92 -22.00
C TYR A 318 12.69 -0.35 -23.09
N LYS A 319 13.79 0.30 -22.68
CA LYS A 319 14.81 0.91 -23.56
C LYS A 319 14.20 1.92 -24.55
N TRP A 320 13.22 2.72 -24.09
CA TRP A 320 12.46 3.70 -24.89
C TRP A 320 11.72 3.06 -26.07
N LYS A 321 10.97 2.00 -25.77
CA LYS A 321 9.99 1.34 -26.64
C LYS A 321 8.75 0.97 -25.82
N THR A 322 7.68 0.54 -26.49
CA THR A 322 6.63 -0.29 -25.91
C THR A 322 7.14 -1.73 -25.69
N PRO A 323 6.48 -2.55 -24.84
CA PRO A 323 6.92 -3.93 -24.60
C PRO A 323 6.54 -4.91 -25.73
N TYR A 324 5.31 -4.86 -26.26
CA TYR A 324 4.83 -5.70 -27.37
C TYR A 324 3.75 -4.99 -28.21
N LEU A 325 3.51 -5.45 -29.44
CA LEU A 325 2.65 -4.77 -30.44
C LEU A 325 1.25 -4.43 -29.90
N THR A 326 0.59 -5.40 -29.30
CA THR A 326 -0.78 -5.29 -28.75
C THR A 326 -0.82 -4.59 -27.39
N SER A 327 0.30 -4.13 -26.83
CA SER A 327 0.31 -3.47 -25.52
C SER A 327 -0.53 -2.19 -25.54
N ALA A 328 -1.48 -2.11 -24.61
CA ALA A 328 -2.24 -0.91 -24.27
C ALA A 328 -2.06 -0.54 -22.78
N GLY A 329 -0.89 -0.84 -22.21
CA GLY A 329 -0.59 -0.62 -20.79
C GLY A 329 0.21 0.65 -20.48
N GLY A 330 0.37 0.90 -19.18
CA GLY A 330 1.03 2.10 -18.65
C GLY A 330 0.07 3.30 -18.57
N ILE A 331 0.27 4.28 -19.45
CA ILE A 331 -0.51 5.52 -19.49
C ILE A 331 -1.30 5.59 -20.81
N VAL A 332 -2.63 5.63 -20.71
CA VAL A 332 -3.56 5.63 -21.87
C VAL A 332 -4.63 6.70 -21.72
N GLY A 333 -4.82 7.51 -22.76
CA GLY A 333 -5.84 8.56 -22.83
C GLY A 333 -6.88 8.29 -23.90
N MET A 334 -8.16 8.55 -23.60
CA MET A 334 -9.23 8.65 -24.59
C MET A 334 -10.42 9.47 -24.06
N SER A 335 -11.28 9.95 -24.96
CA SER A 335 -12.49 10.66 -24.57
C SER A 335 -13.47 9.79 -23.79
N LEU A 336 -14.33 10.41 -22.97
CA LEU A 336 -15.38 9.72 -22.20
C LEU A 336 -16.32 8.88 -23.10
N LYS A 337 -16.55 9.32 -24.35
CA LYS A 337 -17.29 8.58 -25.38
C LYS A 337 -16.62 7.25 -25.72
N HIS A 338 -15.30 7.23 -25.84
CA HIS A 338 -14.55 6.00 -26.14
C HIS A 338 -14.47 5.06 -24.93
N TRP A 339 -14.22 5.56 -23.72
CA TRP A 339 -14.29 4.76 -22.50
C TRP A 339 -15.67 4.10 -22.32
N ARG A 340 -16.76 4.85 -22.53
CA ARG A 340 -18.13 4.31 -22.48
C ARG A 340 -18.40 3.28 -23.58
N LYS A 341 -17.90 3.49 -24.82
CA LYS A 341 -18.06 2.55 -25.94
C LYS A 341 -17.42 1.18 -25.69
N ILE A 342 -16.33 1.11 -24.91
CA ILE A 342 -15.66 -0.15 -24.54
C ILE A 342 -16.07 -0.69 -23.16
N ASN A 343 -17.05 -0.07 -22.51
CA ASN A 343 -17.48 -0.39 -21.14
C ASN A 343 -16.34 -0.26 -20.09
N GLY A 344 -15.34 0.59 -20.32
CA GLY A 344 -14.15 0.70 -19.46
C GLY A 344 -13.29 -0.58 -19.41
N PHE A 345 -12.56 -0.76 -18.31
CA PHE A 345 -11.83 -2.01 -18.02
C PHE A 345 -12.75 -3.10 -17.45
N GLY A 346 -12.33 -4.37 -17.49
CA GLY A 346 -12.96 -5.43 -16.71
C GLY A 346 -12.73 -5.24 -15.21
N ASN A 347 -13.79 -5.40 -14.42
CA ASN A 347 -13.74 -5.19 -12.98
C ASN A 347 -13.10 -6.37 -12.22
N ASN A 348 -12.74 -7.48 -12.88
CA ASN A 348 -12.38 -8.75 -12.23
C ASN A 348 -10.91 -9.17 -12.40
N TYR A 349 -10.04 -8.24 -12.79
CA TYR A 349 -8.58 -8.40 -12.79
C TYR A 349 -8.00 -8.10 -11.41
N PHE A 350 -7.74 -9.14 -10.62
CA PHE A 350 -7.20 -9.01 -9.28
C PHE A 350 -5.68 -9.23 -9.29
N GLY A 351 -4.93 -8.37 -8.60
CA GLY A 351 -3.47 -8.40 -8.62
C GLY A 351 -2.90 -7.85 -9.91
N TRP A 352 -1.83 -8.47 -10.41
CA TRP A 352 -1.10 -8.03 -11.60
C TRP A 352 -1.40 -8.92 -12.81
N GLY A 353 -1.61 -8.30 -13.98
CA GLY A 353 -1.50 -8.96 -15.28
C GLY A 353 -2.83 -9.26 -15.95
N GLY A 354 -2.87 -9.01 -17.27
CA GLY A 354 -3.97 -9.29 -18.19
C GLY A 354 -5.00 -8.17 -18.37
N GLU A 355 -4.99 -7.12 -17.55
CA GLU A 355 -6.00 -6.06 -17.62
C GLU A 355 -5.77 -5.09 -18.78
N ASP A 356 -4.49 -4.77 -19.06
CA ASP A 356 -4.08 -3.93 -20.19
C ASP A 356 -4.18 -4.68 -21.53
N ASP A 357 -4.05 -6.01 -21.50
CA ASP A 357 -4.24 -6.87 -22.66
C ASP A 357 -5.73 -7.01 -23.00
N GLU A 358 -6.59 -7.13 -21.98
CA GLU A 358 -8.04 -7.02 -22.17
C GLU A 358 -8.42 -5.64 -22.74
N LEU A 359 -7.82 -4.54 -22.26
CA LEU A 359 -8.09 -3.20 -22.81
C LEU A 359 -7.82 -3.15 -24.32
N HIS A 360 -6.70 -3.73 -24.79
CA HIS A 360 -6.43 -3.84 -26.23
C HIS A 360 -7.53 -4.64 -26.96
N HIS A 361 -7.94 -5.78 -26.41
CA HIS A 361 -9.01 -6.59 -27.04
C HIS A 361 -10.38 -5.89 -27.03
N ARG A 362 -10.71 -5.11 -26.00
CA ARG A 362 -11.90 -4.25 -25.96
C ARG A 362 -11.84 -3.14 -27.01
N LEU A 363 -10.68 -2.48 -27.18
CA LEU A 363 -10.46 -1.48 -28.23
C LEU A 363 -10.59 -2.10 -29.63
N ARG A 364 -10.06 -3.31 -29.84
CA ARG A 364 -10.23 -4.08 -31.08
C ARG A 364 -11.70 -4.38 -31.38
N LEU A 365 -12.42 -4.94 -30.42
CA LEU A 365 -13.85 -5.29 -30.55
C LEU A 365 -14.75 -4.05 -30.71
N GLY A 366 -14.36 -2.92 -30.10
CA GLY A 366 -14.99 -1.63 -30.30
C GLY A 366 -14.66 -0.96 -31.64
N GLY A 367 -13.72 -1.48 -32.44
CA GLY A 367 -13.25 -0.82 -33.67
C GLY A 367 -12.56 0.51 -33.39
N LEU A 368 -11.66 0.55 -32.40
CA LEU A 368 -10.94 1.72 -31.90
C LEU A 368 -9.40 1.55 -31.91
N LEU A 369 -8.86 0.63 -32.72
CA LEU A 369 -7.43 0.53 -32.98
C LEU A 369 -7.03 1.46 -34.13
N TYR A 370 -6.41 2.59 -33.80
CA TYR A 370 -5.97 3.60 -34.76
C TYR A 370 -4.45 3.60 -35.02
N GLY A 371 -3.70 2.81 -34.26
CA GLY A 371 -2.25 2.63 -34.42
C GLY A 371 -1.89 1.59 -35.48
N ASP A 372 -0.66 1.72 -35.98
CA ASP A 372 -0.04 0.84 -36.96
C ASP A 372 0.82 -0.24 -36.27
N CYS A 373 1.71 -0.88 -37.04
CA CYS A 373 2.61 -1.90 -36.52
C CYS A 373 3.89 -1.35 -35.85
N TYR A 374 4.07 -0.03 -35.73
CA TYR A 374 5.28 0.58 -35.16
C TYR A 374 5.33 0.41 -33.62
N PRO A 375 6.51 0.18 -33.01
CA PRO A 375 7.85 0.00 -33.60
C PRO A 375 8.25 -1.47 -33.90
N TYR A 376 7.29 -2.38 -34.11
CA TYR A 376 7.54 -3.82 -34.25
C TYR A 376 7.81 -4.25 -35.69
N CYS A 377 7.14 -3.62 -36.65
CA CYS A 377 7.46 -3.77 -38.05
C CYS A 377 8.67 -2.91 -38.47
N LYS A 378 9.32 -3.31 -39.56
CA LYS A 378 10.47 -2.58 -40.13
C LYS A 378 10.00 -1.21 -40.65
N LYS A 379 10.88 -0.20 -40.68
CA LYS A 379 10.55 1.18 -41.14
C LYS A 379 9.93 1.25 -42.55
N ASN A 380 10.21 0.24 -43.39
CA ASN A 380 9.76 0.08 -44.77
C ASN A 380 8.71 -1.04 -44.93
N ASP A 381 8.16 -1.55 -43.84
CA ASP A 381 7.06 -2.51 -43.88
C ASP A 381 5.80 -1.83 -44.45
N PRO A 382 5.08 -2.45 -45.41
CA PRO A 382 3.91 -1.86 -46.04
C PRO A 382 2.71 -1.68 -45.09
N ASN A 383 2.82 -2.05 -43.80
CA ASN A 383 1.81 -1.82 -42.78
C ASN A 383 2.13 -0.66 -41.83
N VAL A 384 3.30 -0.02 -41.96
CA VAL A 384 3.56 1.30 -41.33
C VAL A 384 2.52 2.30 -41.85
N GLY A 385 1.94 3.08 -40.95
CA GLY A 385 0.86 4.03 -41.25
C GLY A 385 -0.52 3.41 -41.50
N LYS A 386 -0.68 2.07 -41.50
CA LYS A 386 -2.01 1.44 -41.62
C LYS A 386 -2.66 1.26 -40.24
N PRO A 387 -3.82 1.87 -39.96
CA PRO A 387 -4.51 1.70 -38.68
C PRO A 387 -5.07 0.27 -38.51
N GLY A 388 -5.50 -0.06 -37.29
CA GLY A 388 -6.11 -1.34 -36.95
C GLY A 388 -5.17 -2.39 -36.35
N GLN A 389 -3.85 -2.11 -36.32
CA GLN A 389 -2.84 -3.06 -35.82
C GLN A 389 -2.56 -2.88 -34.32
N SER A 390 -2.62 -1.64 -33.81
CA SER A 390 -2.40 -1.33 -32.40
C SER A 390 -3.23 -0.11 -31.93
N ILE A 391 -3.10 0.24 -30.65
CA ILE A 391 -3.60 1.51 -30.11
C ILE A 391 -2.79 2.68 -30.69
N HIS A 392 -3.37 3.87 -30.86
CA HIS A 392 -2.60 5.03 -31.33
C HIS A 392 -1.44 5.33 -30.38
N ARG A 393 -0.31 5.81 -30.90
CA ARG A 393 0.91 6.10 -30.15
C ARG A 393 1.48 7.43 -30.64
N PRO A 394 1.92 8.34 -29.74
CA PRO A 394 2.58 9.57 -30.14
C PRO A 394 3.82 9.32 -31.02
N LYS A 395 4.20 10.34 -31.79
CA LYS A 395 5.46 10.32 -32.58
C LYS A 395 6.66 10.06 -31.66
N LYS A 396 7.67 9.34 -32.16
CA LYS A 396 8.89 9.07 -31.38
C LYS A 396 9.53 10.38 -30.86
N GLY A 397 9.81 10.41 -29.57
CA GLY A 397 10.21 11.57 -28.78
C GLY A 397 9.07 12.10 -27.88
N PHE A 398 7.81 11.88 -28.25
CA PHE A 398 6.63 12.47 -27.61
C PHE A 398 5.84 11.46 -26.76
N GLY A 399 6.19 10.17 -26.80
CA GLY A 399 5.54 9.11 -26.00
C GLY A 399 6.25 8.77 -24.69
N ARG A 400 7.08 9.69 -24.18
CA ARG A 400 8.16 9.36 -23.23
C ARG A 400 7.78 9.48 -21.77
N PHE A 401 8.00 8.40 -21.02
CA PHE A 401 7.80 8.34 -19.58
C PHE A 401 9.01 7.72 -18.88
N SER A 402 9.40 8.28 -17.74
CA SER A 402 10.52 7.79 -16.94
C SER A 402 10.11 7.46 -15.51
N GLY A 403 10.60 6.32 -15.02
CA GLY A 403 10.56 5.90 -13.62
C GLY A 403 11.81 6.31 -12.83
N LYS A 404 12.75 7.05 -13.44
CA LYS A 404 14.06 7.44 -12.84
C LYS A 404 13.92 8.16 -11.49
N PHE A 405 12.92 9.02 -11.35
CA PHE A 405 12.66 9.76 -10.12
C PHE A 405 11.71 9.03 -9.16
N MET A 406 11.23 7.84 -9.56
CA MET A 406 10.18 7.05 -8.90
C MET A 406 10.63 5.60 -8.60
N HIS A 407 11.95 5.38 -8.55
CA HIS A 407 12.61 4.08 -8.58
C HIS A 407 12.15 3.05 -7.51
N SER A 408 12.48 1.78 -7.79
CA SER A 408 12.05 0.57 -7.07
C SER A 408 12.32 0.54 -5.57
N ALA A 409 13.30 1.30 -5.06
CA ALA A 409 13.54 1.43 -3.62
C ALA A 409 12.32 1.98 -2.84
N ASN A 410 11.43 2.73 -3.51
CA ASN A 410 10.16 3.22 -2.94
C ASN A 410 8.95 2.33 -3.29
N HIS A 411 9.13 1.19 -3.96
CA HIS A 411 8.03 0.30 -4.33
C HIS A 411 7.76 -0.72 -3.23
N THR A 412 6.49 -0.82 -2.80
CA THR A 412 6.02 -2.01 -2.09
C THR A 412 6.21 -3.25 -2.98
N LYS A 413 6.78 -4.33 -2.43
CA LYS A 413 7.05 -5.57 -3.17
C LYS A 413 5.75 -6.08 -3.81
N ARG A 414 5.77 -6.33 -5.12
CA ARG A 414 4.58 -6.79 -5.88
C ARG A 414 4.04 -8.08 -5.27
N ILE A 415 2.79 -8.06 -4.81
CA ILE A 415 2.08 -9.26 -4.34
C ILE A 415 1.63 -10.05 -5.56
N THR A 416 2.31 -11.15 -5.88
CA THR A 416 1.89 -12.08 -6.93
C THR A 416 1.01 -13.18 -6.34
N ASP A 417 -0.30 -12.91 -6.20
CA ASP A 417 -1.28 -13.98 -6.01
C ASP A 417 -1.36 -14.81 -7.30
N HIS A 418 -0.69 -15.96 -7.31
CA HIS A 418 -0.68 -16.87 -8.45
C HIS A 418 -2.06 -17.47 -8.78
N ARG A 419 -2.98 -17.55 -7.81
CA ARG A 419 -4.36 -17.97 -8.06
C ARG A 419 -5.14 -16.84 -8.74
N ALA A 420 -4.89 -15.58 -8.39
CA ALA A 420 -5.45 -14.43 -9.11
C ALA A 420 -4.89 -14.32 -10.53
N TYR A 421 -3.56 -14.42 -10.70
CA TYR A 421 -2.93 -14.43 -12.02
C TYR A 421 -3.52 -15.51 -12.94
N ALA A 422 -3.68 -16.75 -12.44
CA ALA A 422 -4.32 -17.81 -13.21
C ALA A 422 -5.77 -17.47 -13.62
N ARG A 423 -6.57 -16.87 -12.72
CA ARG A 423 -7.94 -16.39 -13.03
C ARG A 423 -7.95 -15.24 -14.03
N ASN A 424 -6.99 -14.32 -13.98
CA ASN A 424 -6.87 -13.19 -14.91
C ASN A 424 -6.50 -13.69 -16.33
N ILE A 425 -5.59 -14.66 -16.42
CA ILE A 425 -5.20 -15.27 -17.70
C ILE A 425 -6.35 -16.06 -18.33
N GLU A 426 -7.17 -16.76 -17.54
CA GLU A 426 -8.35 -17.45 -18.10
C GLU A 426 -9.40 -16.46 -18.62
N GLN A 427 -9.66 -15.38 -17.89
CA GLN A 427 -10.50 -14.26 -18.35
C GLN A 427 -9.97 -13.60 -19.63
N LEU A 428 -8.64 -13.50 -19.78
CA LEU A 428 -8.01 -12.96 -20.98
C LEU A 428 -8.18 -13.90 -22.19
N LYS A 429 -8.00 -15.22 -22.02
CA LYS A 429 -8.27 -16.21 -23.08
C LYS A 429 -9.70 -16.12 -23.61
N GLU A 430 -10.67 -15.92 -22.71
CA GLU A 430 -12.08 -15.78 -23.06
C GLU A 430 -12.30 -14.66 -24.10
N ILE A 431 -11.82 -13.44 -23.83
CA ILE A 431 -11.97 -12.31 -24.76
C ILE A 431 -11.06 -12.41 -26.00
N MET A 432 -9.90 -13.08 -25.88
CA MET A 432 -9.06 -13.42 -27.04
C MET A 432 -9.82 -14.32 -28.03
N ALA A 433 -10.58 -15.30 -27.52
CA ALA A 433 -11.45 -16.18 -28.31
C ALA A 433 -12.73 -15.50 -28.83
N GLY A 434 -12.94 -14.20 -28.54
CA GLY A 434 -14.14 -13.46 -28.94
C GLY A 434 -15.29 -13.51 -27.93
N GLY A 435 -15.02 -13.94 -26.69
CA GLY A 435 -15.99 -13.98 -25.60
C GLY A 435 -16.56 -12.60 -25.23
N ASP A 436 -17.83 -12.60 -24.82
CA ASP A 436 -18.65 -11.40 -24.73
C ASP A 436 -18.71 -10.76 -23.32
N ARG A 437 -18.01 -11.32 -22.32
CA ARG A 437 -17.99 -10.80 -20.93
C ARG A 437 -17.72 -9.31 -20.83
N TRP A 438 -16.92 -8.72 -21.72
CA TRP A 438 -16.65 -7.27 -21.71
C TRP A 438 -17.92 -6.39 -21.83
N LYS A 439 -19.00 -6.91 -22.42
CA LYS A 439 -20.31 -6.24 -22.51
C LYS A 439 -21.05 -6.16 -21.16
N THR A 440 -20.73 -7.06 -20.22
CA THR A 440 -21.39 -7.15 -18.90
C THR A 440 -20.44 -6.92 -17.72
N ASP A 441 -19.13 -6.97 -17.93
CA ASP A 441 -18.08 -6.70 -16.97
C ASP A 441 -17.41 -5.35 -17.30
N GLY A 442 -17.69 -4.30 -16.52
CA GLY A 442 -17.12 -2.97 -16.72
C GLY A 442 -17.91 -1.84 -16.07
N LEU A 443 -17.92 -0.65 -16.69
CA LEU A 443 -18.60 0.55 -16.20
C LEU A 443 -20.10 0.31 -15.91
N ASN A 444 -20.77 -0.57 -16.65
CA ASN A 444 -22.20 -0.88 -16.45
C ASN A 444 -22.50 -1.82 -15.26
N SER A 445 -21.54 -2.63 -14.82
CA SER A 445 -21.63 -3.51 -13.63
C SER A 445 -20.76 -3.04 -12.47
N LEU A 446 -20.16 -1.85 -12.60
CA LEU A 446 -19.35 -1.21 -11.59
C LEU A 446 -20.14 -1.00 -10.28
N SER A 447 -19.43 -1.15 -9.16
CA SER A 447 -20.02 -1.09 -7.84
C SER A 447 -18.98 -0.70 -6.79
N PHE A 448 -19.22 0.41 -6.09
CA PHE A 448 -18.40 0.85 -4.96
C PHE A 448 -19.19 1.69 -3.95
N SER A 449 -18.60 1.90 -2.77
CA SER A 449 -18.92 3.03 -1.89
C SER A 449 -17.74 4.00 -1.81
N ILE A 450 -18.03 5.28 -1.54
CA ILE A 450 -17.03 6.32 -1.29
C ILE A 450 -16.81 6.41 0.22
N VAL A 451 -15.58 6.14 0.66
CA VAL A 451 -15.18 6.13 2.07
C VAL A 451 -14.72 7.52 2.53
N ASP A 452 -14.07 8.26 1.64
CA ASP A 452 -13.60 9.64 1.86
C ASP A 452 -13.44 10.36 0.50
N TYR A 453 -13.62 11.68 0.51
CA TYR A 453 -13.46 12.55 -0.65
C TYR A 453 -12.80 13.85 -0.18
N GLN A 454 -11.61 14.12 -0.70
CA GLN A 454 -10.85 15.34 -0.43
C GLN A 454 -10.52 16.03 -1.75
N GLU A 455 -10.78 17.33 -1.83
CA GLU A 455 -10.48 18.15 -3.01
C GLU A 455 -9.58 19.33 -2.61
N ASP A 456 -8.48 19.45 -3.33
CA ASP A 456 -7.40 20.42 -3.12
C ASP A 456 -7.32 21.30 -4.37
N THR A 457 -7.72 22.55 -4.21
CA THR A 457 -7.84 23.56 -5.27
C THR A 457 -6.77 24.64 -5.20
N ALA A 458 -5.75 24.49 -4.35
CA ALA A 458 -4.71 25.51 -4.14
C ALA A 458 -3.90 25.84 -5.41
N ASP A 459 -3.83 24.88 -6.34
CA ASP A 459 -3.11 24.99 -7.62
C ASP A 459 -3.99 25.42 -8.80
N VAL A 460 -5.29 25.71 -8.58
CA VAL A 460 -6.24 26.02 -9.66
C VAL A 460 -5.99 27.39 -10.26
N GLU A 461 -5.73 28.42 -9.44
CA GLU A 461 -5.54 29.79 -9.91
C GLU A 461 -4.19 29.96 -10.65
N SER A 462 -3.11 29.40 -10.10
CA SER A 462 -1.76 29.53 -10.67
C SER A 462 -1.49 28.61 -11.86
N TYR A 463 -2.06 27.39 -11.86
CA TYR A 463 -1.66 26.31 -12.77
C TYR A 463 -2.83 25.60 -13.47
N GLY A 464 -4.08 25.94 -13.14
CA GLY A 464 -5.26 25.24 -13.64
C GLY A 464 -5.42 23.82 -13.08
N ILE A 465 -4.69 23.44 -12.02
CA ILE A 465 -4.66 22.07 -11.49
C ILE A 465 -5.53 21.95 -10.24
N SER A 466 -6.46 20.98 -10.26
CA SER A 466 -7.19 20.51 -9.09
C SER A 466 -6.81 19.08 -8.76
N TYR A 467 -6.65 18.75 -7.48
CA TYR A 467 -6.37 17.39 -7.01
C TYR A 467 -7.56 16.83 -6.24
N ARG A 468 -7.99 15.62 -6.54
CA ARG A 468 -9.07 14.91 -5.85
C ARG A 468 -8.54 13.58 -5.31
N HIS A 469 -8.48 13.40 -4.00
CA HIS A 469 -8.14 12.11 -3.38
C HIS A 469 -9.45 11.46 -2.92
N ILE A 470 -9.81 10.35 -3.56
CA ILE A 470 -11.09 9.67 -3.35
C ILE A 470 -10.79 8.23 -2.92
N LYS A 471 -11.32 7.83 -1.77
CA LYS A 471 -11.12 6.48 -1.22
C LYS A 471 -12.33 5.61 -1.54
N PHE A 472 -12.11 4.53 -2.28
CA PHE A 472 -13.15 3.65 -2.80
C PHE A 472 -13.11 2.27 -2.14
N ARG A 473 -14.28 1.70 -1.83
CA ARG A 473 -14.41 0.34 -1.33
C ARG A 473 -15.31 -0.49 -2.26
N ARG A 474 -14.89 -1.70 -2.61
CA ARG A 474 -15.62 -2.55 -3.57
C ARG A 474 -16.93 -3.11 -2.99
N GLY A 475 -18.04 -2.98 -3.74
CA GLY A 475 -19.36 -3.55 -3.38
C GLY A 475 -20.49 -2.52 -3.38
N ARG A 476 -21.66 -2.88 -2.82
CA ARG A 476 -22.81 -1.98 -2.57
C ARG A 476 -23.16 -1.81 -1.10
N LEU A 477 -22.44 -2.50 -0.21
CA LEU A 477 -22.70 -2.42 1.23
C LEU A 477 -22.19 -1.06 1.74
N PRO A 478 -23.02 -0.27 2.46
CA PRO A 478 -22.57 0.97 3.08
C PRO A 478 -21.38 0.72 4.02
N PHE A 479 -20.44 1.67 4.03
CA PHE A 479 -19.25 1.58 4.87
C PHE A 479 -18.80 2.97 5.31
N HIS A 480 -19.09 3.31 6.56
CA HIS A 480 -18.87 4.64 7.11
C HIS A 480 -17.84 4.59 8.23
N VAL A 481 -16.60 5.01 7.93
CA VAL A 481 -15.48 5.04 8.90
C VAL A 481 -15.81 5.89 10.14
N ARG A 482 -16.73 6.86 10.01
CA ARG A 482 -17.22 7.71 11.10
C ARG A 482 -17.96 6.95 12.21
N ASP A 483 -18.48 5.75 11.93
CA ASP A 483 -19.23 4.94 12.90
C ASP A 483 -18.33 4.06 13.79
N VAL A 484 -17.00 4.08 13.62
CA VAL A 484 -16.11 3.35 14.54
C VAL A 484 -16.22 3.95 15.95
N PRO A 485 -16.50 3.13 16.99
CA PRO A 485 -16.52 3.57 18.38
C PRO A 485 -15.13 4.01 18.86
N VAL A 486 -15.08 5.12 19.60
CA VAL A 486 -13.91 5.64 20.30
C VAL A 486 -14.22 5.69 21.79
N ALA A 487 -13.48 4.94 22.59
CA ALA A 487 -13.53 4.93 24.04
C ALA A 487 -12.36 5.72 24.64
N ILE A 488 -12.64 6.57 25.62
CA ILE A 488 -11.68 7.50 26.22
C ILE A 488 -11.75 7.43 27.75
N PRO A 489 -10.62 7.22 28.45
CA PRO A 489 -10.61 7.03 29.91
C PRO A 489 -10.72 8.37 30.68
N PRO A 490 -11.20 8.33 31.95
CA PRO A 490 -11.40 9.51 32.81
C PRO A 490 -10.12 10.25 33.25
N ASN A 491 -8.94 9.86 32.76
CA ASN A 491 -7.66 10.54 33.02
C ASN A 491 -7.00 11.11 31.74
N PHE A 492 -7.64 10.96 30.57
CA PHE A 492 -7.06 11.29 29.26
C PHE A 492 -6.62 12.76 29.10
N CYS A 493 -7.34 13.70 29.71
CA CYS A 493 -7.04 15.13 29.66
C CYS A 493 -6.37 15.66 30.95
N GLY A 494 -5.95 14.78 31.87
CA GLY A 494 -5.52 15.18 33.21
C GLY A 494 -6.66 15.83 34.00
N SER A 495 -6.43 16.99 34.59
CA SER A 495 -7.41 17.72 35.42
C SER A 495 -8.65 18.23 34.66
N GLY A 496 -8.60 18.32 33.34
CA GLY A 496 -9.75 18.68 32.50
C GLY A 496 -10.63 17.49 32.08
N SER A 497 -10.34 16.27 32.53
CA SER A 497 -11.03 15.06 32.06
C SER A 497 -12.50 14.99 32.52
N PRO A 498 -13.40 14.38 31.74
CA PRO A 498 -14.73 14.02 32.22
C PRO A 498 -14.63 13.05 33.42
N PRO A 499 -15.64 13.00 34.31
CA PRO A 499 -15.65 12.17 35.53
C PRO A 499 -15.77 10.66 35.24
N GLY A 500 -15.59 10.24 33.99
CA GLY A 500 -15.96 8.93 33.50
C GLY A 500 -15.36 8.56 32.16
N TRP A 501 -15.57 7.31 31.78
CA TRP A 501 -15.32 6.88 30.41
C TRP A 501 -16.28 7.56 29.44
N VAL A 502 -15.75 8.11 28.35
CA VAL A 502 -16.56 8.62 27.23
C VAL A 502 -16.54 7.57 26.12
N LEU A 503 -17.71 7.22 25.62
CA LEU A 503 -17.88 6.33 24.46
C LEU A 503 -18.71 7.05 23.40
N LYS A 504 -18.05 7.52 22.34
CA LYS A 504 -18.64 8.26 21.20
C LYS A 504 -18.16 7.68 19.88
N ARG A 505 -18.91 7.89 18.79
CA ARG A 505 -18.45 7.59 17.43
C ARG A 505 -17.31 8.52 17.03
N LEU A 506 -16.48 8.07 16.09
CA LEU A 506 -15.45 8.89 15.45
C LEU A 506 -16.04 10.19 14.85
N GLY A 507 -17.28 10.11 14.34
CA GLY A 507 -18.16 11.24 14.11
C GLY A 507 -17.83 12.11 12.89
N ASP A 508 -18.53 13.22 12.77
CA ASP A 508 -18.49 14.08 11.58
C ASP A 508 -17.28 15.03 11.49
N GLY A 509 -17.07 15.54 10.27
CA GLY A 509 -15.90 16.33 9.90
C GLY A 509 -14.79 15.48 9.27
N ALA A 510 -13.54 15.92 9.42
CA ALA A 510 -12.37 15.22 8.90
C ALA A 510 -12.16 13.87 9.61
N ILE A 511 -11.93 12.82 8.81
CA ILE A 511 -11.54 11.50 9.30
C ILE A 511 -10.06 11.55 9.70
N PRO A 512 -9.67 11.13 10.92
CA PRO A 512 -8.27 11.04 11.29
C PRO A 512 -7.58 9.91 10.53
N TRP A 513 -6.49 10.24 9.83
CA TRP A 513 -5.68 9.31 9.04
C TRP A 513 -4.31 9.01 9.66
N ASP A 514 -3.93 9.75 10.70
CA ASP A 514 -2.71 9.63 11.49
C ASP A 514 -3.01 9.78 12.99
N ILE A 515 -1.99 9.63 13.83
CA ILE A 515 -2.15 9.65 15.29
C ILE A 515 -2.48 11.05 15.83
N GLU A 516 -2.01 12.12 15.21
CA GLU A 516 -2.20 13.48 15.75
C GLU A 516 -3.60 14.00 15.43
N ALA A 517 -4.11 13.68 14.25
CA ALA A 517 -5.53 13.83 13.93
C ALA A 517 -6.43 12.99 14.86
N LEU A 518 -6.02 11.76 15.22
CA LEU A 518 -6.80 10.90 16.14
C LEU A 518 -6.77 11.42 17.58
N ARG A 519 -5.63 11.93 18.07
CA ARG A 519 -5.49 12.62 19.37
C ARG A 519 -6.37 13.86 19.43
N SER A 520 -6.31 14.70 18.40
CA SER A 520 -7.15 15.90 18.27
C SER A 520 -8.64 15.54 18.26
N ARG A 521 -9.03 14.48 17.55
CA ARG A 521 -10.40 13.95 17.55
C ARG A 521 -10.82 13.44 18.92
N ALA A 522 -9.98 12.66 19.61
CA ALA A 522 -10.27 12.15 20.94
C ALA A 522 -10.40 13.29 21.97
N ALA A 523 -9.53 14.29 21.93
CA ALA A 523 -9.63 15.49 22.77
C ALA A 523 -10.97 16.21 22.58
N ALA A 524 -11.39 16.42 21.32
CA ALA A 524 -12.67 17.03 21.01
C ALA A 524 -13.87 16.17 21.48
N LEU A 525 -13.81 14.84 21.34
CA LEU A 525 -14.87 13.95 21.82
C LEU A 525 -14.95 13.90 23.36
N ALA A 526 -13.81 13.94 24.06
CA ALA A 526 -13.72 13.89 25.51
C ALA A 526 -14.27 15.15 26.20
N LEU A 527 -14.05 16.32 25.61
CA LEU A 527 -14.41 17.63 26.17
C LEU A 527 -15.60 18.31 25.44
N ASP A 528 -16.30 17.56 24.59
CA ASP A 528 -17.41 18.04 23.73
C ASP A 528 -17.08 19.31 22.93
N GLY A 529 -15.83 19.37 22.43
CA GLY A 529 -15.29 20.46 21.61
C GLY A 529 -14.80 21.69 22.37
N GLN A 530 -14.76 21.67 23.71
CA GLN A 530 -14.39 22.83 24.54
C GLN A 530 -13.09 22.61 25.34
N GLY A 531 -12.43 23.69 25.79
CA GLY A 531 -11.27 23.61 26.68
C GLY A 531 -9.98 23.08 26.04
N GLN A 532 -9.09 22.53 26.88
CA GLN A 532 -7.79 21.97 26.48
C GLN A 532 -7.61 20.57 27.07
N CYS A 533 -6.99 19.66 26.31
CA CYS A 533 -6.72 18.29 26.72
C CYS A 533 -5.21 17.96 26.62
N PRO A 534 -4.36 18.38 27.57
CA PRO A 534 -2.91 18.24 27.45
C PRO A 534 -2.42 16.80 27.29
N GLY A 535 -3.07 15.84 27.96
CA GLY A 535 -2.71 14.42 27.88
C GLY A 535 -2.97 13.75 26.52
N ALA A 536 -3.76 14.37 25.64
CA ALA A 536 -3.98 13.85 24.30
C ALA A 536 -2.67 13.81 23.48
N ALA A 537 -1.80 14.82 23.61
CA ALA A 537 -0.59 14.99 22.80
C ALA A 537 0.46 13.87 22.98
N THR A 538 0.43 13.14 24.11
CA THR A 538 1.33 12.01 24.39
C THR A 538 0.64 10.65 24.30
N SER A 539 -0.69 10.61 24.33
CA SER A 539 -1.47 9.36 24.36
C SER A 539 -1.24 8.48 23.13
N ASN A 540 -1.34 7.17 23.35
CA ASN A 540 -1.39 6.14 22.32
C ASN A 540 -2.83 5.63 22.17
N PHE A 541 -3.06 4.74 21.22
CA PHE A 541 -4.37 4.08 21.05
C PHE A 541 -4.21 2.57 20.95
N LEU A 542 -5.23 1.83 21.37
CA LEU A 542 -5.40 0.42 21.07
C LEU A 542 -6.51 0.29 20.03
N LEU A 543 -6.15 -0.25 18.86
CA LEU A 543 -7.07 -0.53 17.77
C LEU A 543 -7.49 -2.00 17.91
N ILE A 544 -8.78 -2.27 18.04
CA ILE A 544 -9.31 -3.59 18.43
C ILE A 544 -10.26 -4.11 17.35
N ASP A 545 -9.94 -5.26 16.77
CA ASP A 545 -10.84 -5.99 15.87
C ASP A 545 -11.78 -6.88 16.69
N ARG A 546 -13.01 -6.42 16.90
CA ARG A 546 -14.05 -7.13 17.66
C ARG A 546 -14.46 -8.47 17.04
N ARG A 547 -14.08 -8.79 15.79
CA ARG A 547 -14.32 -10.11 15.18
C ARG A 547 -13.42 -11.19 15.78
N THR A 548 -12.24 -10.81 16.26
CA THR A 548 -11.19 -11.70 16.75
C THR A 548 -10.86 -11.47 18.23
N GLN A 549 -11.20 -10.27 18.75
CA GLN A 549 -10.65 -9.70 19.99
C GLN A 549 -9.12 -9.61 19.96
N PHE A 550 -8.52 -9.38 18.79
CA PHE A 550 -7.10 -9.07 18.66
C PHE A 550 -6.92 -7.56 18.49
N ALA A 551 -5.89 -7.02 19.14
CA ALA A 551 -5.60 -5.59 19.15
C ALA A 551 -4.15 -5.30 18.76
N LYS A 552 -3.91 -4.05 18.34
CA LYS A 552 -2.56 -3.49 18.12
C LYS A 552 -2.42 -2.15 18.79
N ILE A 553 -1.23 -1.87 19.30
CA ILE A 553 -0.87 -0.57 19.87
C ILE A 553 -0.55 0.37 18.70
N PHE A 554 -1.34 1.41 18.54
CA PHE A 554 -1.06 2.49 17.61
C PHE A 554 -0.31 3.61 18.34
N SER A 555 0.98 3.69 18.03
CA SER A 555 1.92 4.72 18.48
C SER A 555 2.39 5.58 17.29
N PRO A 556 3.12 6.69 17.53
CA PRO A 556 3.68 7.53 16.45
C PRO A 556 4.63 6.78 15.48
N GLU A 557 5.17 5.63 15.89
CA GLU A 557 6.09 4.82 15.08
C GLU A 557 5.36 4.06 13.97
N GLU A 558 4.08 3.71 14.17
CA GLU A 558 3.28 2.87 13.26
C GLU A 558 2.30 3.69 12.41
N ALA A 559 2.76 4.78 11.79
CA ALA A 559 1.91 5.78 11.12
C ALA A 559 0.90 5.26 10.07
N ARG A 560 1.11 4.07 9.48
CA ARG A 560 0.14 3.42 8.55
C ARG A 560 -0.90 2.52 9.24
N LEU A 561 -0.72 2.16 10.51
CA LEU A 561 -1.52 1.13 11.18
C LEU A 561 -3.01 1.52 11.30
N LEU A 562 -3.32 2.79 11.57
CA LEU A 562 -4.70 3.30 11.59
C LEU A 562 -5.40 3.12 10.23
N VAL A 563 -4.70 3.43 9.13
CA VAL A 563 -5.21 3.24 7.76
C VAL A 563 -5.49 1.76 7.49
N ILE A 564 -4.55 0.87 7.85
CA ILE A 564 -4.66 -0.58 7.64
C ILE A 564 -5.80 -1.17 8.50
N TYR A 565 -5.94 -0.73 9.75
CA TYR A 565 -7.01 -1.11 10.66
C TYR A 565 -8.39 -0.75 10.10
N LEU A 566 -8.61 0.53 9.78
CA LEU A 566 -9.87 1.02 9.21
C LEU A 566 -10.22 0.31 7.89
N ARG A 567 -9.23 0.05 7.04
CA ARG A 567 -9.37 -0.68 5.77
C ARG A 567 -9.82 -2.14 5.97
N SER A 568 -9.53 -2.74 7.13
CA SER A 568 -9.78 -4.17 7.43
C SER A 568 -11.17 -4.51 7.99
N LEU A 569 -11.90 -3.55 8.55
CA LEU A 569 -13.23 -3.77 9.13
C LEU A 569 -14.22 -4.20 8.02
N LYS A 570 -15.14 -5.14 8.27
CA LYS A 570 -16.29 -5.45 7.37
C LYS A 570 -17.35 -4.38 7.61
N SER A 571 -17.72 -4.16 8.88
CA SER A 571 -18.57 -3.06 9.36
C SER A 571 -17.80 -2.20 10.37
N ALA A 572 -17.90 -0.88 10.26
CA ALA A 572 -17.20 0.06 11.12
C ALA A 572 -17.71 0.03 12.57
N SER A 573 -19.03 0.02 12.75
CA SER A 573 -19.68 -0.02 14.07
C SER A 573 -19.51 -1.36 14.79
N GLU A 574 -19.59 -2.49 14.06
CA GLU A 574 -19.66 -3.83 14.66
C GLU A 574 -18.33 -4.56 14.81
N ASP A 575 -17.36 -4.26 13.94
CA ASP A 575 -16.03 -4.87 14.01
C ASP A 575 -15.02 -3.95 14.72
N GLY A 576 -15.26 -2.64 14.76
CA GLY A 576 -14.30 -1.68 15.30
C GLY A 576 -14.49 -1.33 16.77
N LEU A 577 -13.37 -1.06 17.45
CA LEU A 577 -13.27 -0.22 18.65
C LEU A 577 -11.86 0.40 18.70
N MET A 578 -11.77 1.72 18.93
CA MET A 578 -10.53 2.41 19.30
C MET A 578 -10.58 2.78 20.77
N VAL A 579 -9.53 2.47 21.53
CA VAL A 579 -9.40 2.85 22.95
C VAL A 579 -8.21 3.80 23.10
N ALA A 580 -8.44 5.01 23.62
CA ALA A 580 -7.35 5.92 23.97
C ALA A 580 -6.63 5.45 25.25
N ASP A 581 -5.30 5.52 25.27
CA ASP A 581 -4.50 5.10 26.42
C ASP A 581 -3.35 6.10 26.68
N PRO A 582 -3.31 6.76 27.85
CA PRO A 582 -2.28 7.76 28.16
C PRO A 582 -0.91 7.16 28.52
N ARG A 583 -0.78 5.84 28.62
CA ARG A 583 0.49 5.17 28.93
C ARG A 583 1.39 5.13 27.68
N PRO A 584 2.73 5.12 27.84
CA PRO A 584 3.64 4.82 26.73
C PRO A 584 3.43 3.38 26.24
N ALA A 585 3.64 3.15 24.94
CA ALA A 585 3.43 1.85 24.29
C ALA A 585 4.18 0.68 24.96
N SER A 586 5.35 0.93 25.56
CA SER A 586 6.11 -0.04 26.35
C SER A 586 5.36 -0.51 27.61
N ALA A 587 4.77 0.40 28.37
CA ALA A 587 4.02 0.06 29.59
C ALA A 587 2.67 -0.62 29.27
N ILE A 588 2.04 -0.28 28.14
CA ILE A 588 0.88 -1.02 27.63
C ILE A 588 1.28 -2.46 27.31
N LEU A 589 2.37 -2.64 26.56
CA LEU A 589 2.88 -3.97 26.18
C LEU A 589 3.26 -4.81 27.42
N GLU A 590 3.94 -4.20 28.40
CA GLU A 590 4.35 -4.87 29.63
C GLU A 590 3.13 -5.35 30.45
N ALA A 591 2.11 -4.50 30.64
CA ALA A 591 0.90 -4.87 31.36
C ALA A 591 0.17 -6.07 30.71
N PHE A 592 0.08 -6.10 29.38
CA PHE A 592 -0.53 -7.21 28.65
C PHE A 592 0.34 -8.49 28.66
N GLN A 593 1.66 -8.37 28.76
CA GLN A 593 2.56 -9.51 28.96
C GLN A 593 2.41 -10.09 30.39
N GLN A 594 2.39 -9.25 31.42
CA GLN A 594 2.16 -9.66 32.81
C GLN A 594 0.78 -10.34 32.99
N ALA A 595 -0.26 -9.84 32.30
CA ALA A 595 -1.60 -10.41 32.28
C ALA A 595 -1.79 -11.60 31.30
N LYS A 596 -0.71 -12.12 30.69
CA LYS A 596 -0.72 -13.22 29.70
C LYS A 596 -1.73 -13.03 28.55
N SER A 597 -1.86 -11.81 28.04
CA SER A 597 -2.70 -11.46 26.88
C SER A 597 -1.90 -10.72 25.79
N PHE A 598 -0.69 -11.21 25.54
CA PHE A 598 0.17 -10.77 24.44
C PHE A 598 0.59 -11.98 23.60
N MET A 599 0.46 -11.86 22.27
CA MET A 599 0.91 -12.87 21.31
C MET A 599 1.93 -12.29 20.33
N ASN A 600 3.02 -13.03 20.13
CA ASN A 600 3.92 -12.88 18.99
C ASN A 600 3.90 -14.19 18.17
N PRO A 601 3.01 -14.31 17.17
CA PRO A 601 2.83 -15.54 16.42
C PRO A 601 3.96 -15.76 15.41
N PRO A 602 4.46 -17.01 15.26
CA PRO A 602 5.48 -17.33 14.27
C PRO A 602 4.96 -17.16 12.84
N THR A 603 5.89 -16.87 11.92
CA THR A 603 5.60 -16.65 10.50
C THR A 603 5.63 -17.97 9.72
N PHE A 604 4.79 -18.11 8.69
CA PHE A 604 4.87 -19.26 7.78
C PHE A 604 6.00 -19.09 6.76
N TYR A 605 6.63 -20.21 6.42
CA TYR A 605 7.59 -20.35 5.34
C TYR A 605 7.25 -21.58 4.50
N SER A 606 7.55 -21.52 3.21
CA SER A 606 7.24 -22.56 2.23
C SER A 606 8.48 -23.02 1.47
N ILE A 607 8.70 -24.35 1.41
CA ILE A 607 9.65 -24.97 0.49
C ILE A 607 9.00 -25.03 -0.89
N CYS A 608 9.72 -24.47 -1.84
CA CYS A 608 9.29 -24.27 -3.21
C CYS A 608 10.25 -25.00 -4.15
N THR A 609 9.71 -25.58 -5.22
CA THR A 609 10.50 -26.27 -6.25
C THR A 609 10.06 -25.91 -7.67
N SER A 610 11.02 -25.91 -8.60
CA SER A 610 10.80 -25.64 -10.01
C SER A 610 11.52 -26.71 -10.84
N HIS A 611 10.78 -27.37 -11.74
CA HIS A 611 11.32 -28.38 -12.65
C HIS A 611 11.69 -27.74 -13.99
N TRP A 612 12.97 -27.79 -14.34
CA TRP A 612 13.50 -27.30 -15.61
C TRP A 612 13.82 -28.51 -16.50
N LYS A 613 13.48 -28.44 -17.79
CA LYS A 613 13.36 -29.61 -18.70
C LYS A 613 14.59 -30.53 -18.77
N HIS A 614 15.78 -30.01 -18.46
CA HIS A 614 17.05 -30.75 -18.49
C HIS A 614 17.88 -30.63 -17.21
N GLU A 615 17.34 -30.01 -16.15
CA GLU A 615 18.12 -29.60 -14.97
C GLU A 615 17.59 -30.15 -13.63
N GLY A 616 16.47 -30.89 -13.64
CA GLY A 616 15.88 -31.45 -12.42
C GLY A 616 15.12 -30.42 -11.56
N PRO A 617 14.84 -30.74 -10.28
CA PRO A 617 14.11 -29.87 -9.36
C PRO A 617 15.04 -28.93 -8.59
N LYS A 618 15.00 -27.63 -8.90
CA LYS A 618 15.61 -26.58 -8.05
C LYS A 618 14.78 -26.39 -6.77
N TYR A 619 15.40 -25.91 -5.69
CA TYR A 619 14.75 -25.62 -4.41
C TYR A 619 14.92 -24.16 -3.97
N SER A 620 13.91 -23.63 -3.28
CA SER A 620 13.84 -22.27 -2.75
C SER A 620 13.00 -22.24 -1.47
N ILE A 621 13.29 -21.33 -0.54
CA ILE A 621 12.46 -21.00 0.62
C ILE A 621 11.78 -19.65 0.38
N HIS A 622 10.46 -19.64 0.45
CA HIS A 622 9.63 -18.45 0.31
C HIS A 622 9.00 -18.09 1.66
N LEU A 623 8.96 -16.79 1.97
CA LEU A 623 8.24 -16.24 3.11
C LEU A 623 6.73 -16.24 2.83
N GLY A 624 5.94 -16.89 3.68
CA GLY A 624 4.49 -17.03 3.55
C GLY A 624 3.99 -18.46 3.28
N GLU A 625 2.67 -18.60 3.16
CA GLU A 625 1.98 -19.89 2.97
C GLU A 625 2.06 -20.47 1.55
N SER A 626 2.65 -19.76 0.59
CA SER A 626 2.62 -20.12 -0.82
C SER A 626 3.90 -19.74 -1.57
N CYS A 627 4.21 -20.55 -2.59
CA CYS A 627 5.30 -20.28 -3.52
C CYS A 627 4.92 -19.21 -4.56
N GLY A 628 5.93 -18.50 -5.05
CA GLY A 628 5.79 -17.43 -6.03
C GLY A 628 6.66 -17.65 -7.27
N GLY A 629 6.48 -16.82 -8.30
CA GLY A 629 7.39 -16.74 -9.45
C GLY A 629 7.44 -17.97 -10.36
N GLY A 630 6.38 -18.79 -10.39
CA GLY A 630 6.35 -20.04 -11.18
C GLY A 630 6.93 -21.26 -10.44
N TRP A 631 7.19 -21.15 -9.15
CA TRP A 631 7.59 -22.27 -8.29
C TRP A 631 6.37 -22.97 -7.69
N ASN A 632 6.43 -24.30 -7.61
CA ASN A 632 5.41 -25.15 -6.99
C ASN A 632 5.75 -25.42 -5.53
N GLN A 633 4.74 -25.55 -4.67
CA GLN A 633 4.96 -25.88 -3.25
C GLN A 633 5.25 -27.37 -3.07
N VAL A 634 6.33 -27.69 -2.35
CA VAL A 634 6.64 -29.08 -1.99
C VAL A 634 5.57 -29.60 -1.03
N LYS A 635 5.05 -30.81 -1.26
CA LYS A 635 4.02 -31.43 -0.39
C LYS A 635 4.58 -31.63 1.01
N GLY A 636 3.96 -31.01 2.02
CA GLY A 636 4.46 -30.96 3.40
C GLY A 636 5.53 -29.89 3.66
N GLY A 637 5.92 -29.13 2.64
CA GLY A 637 6.93 -28.08 2.69
C GLY A 637 6.52 -26.79 3.41
N LEU A 638 5.43 -26.76 4.18
CA LEU A 638 4.94 -25.58 4.90
C LEU A 638 5.27 -25.71 6.39
N TRP A 639 5.93 -24.72 6.98
CA TRP A 639 6.23 -24.70 8.42
C TRP A 639 6.12 -23.32 9.05
N ARG A 640 6.05 -23.29 10.38
CA ARG A 640 6.11 -22.08 11.20
C ARG A 640 7.52 -21.92 11.77
N ALA A 641 8.06 -20.70 11.71
CA ALA A 641 9.32 -20.30 12.32
C ALA A 641 9.26 -18.82 12.72
N TYR A 642 10.15 -18.38 13.61
CA TYR A 642 10.29 -16.97 13.95
C TYR A 642 11.15 -16.25 12.91
N ALA A 643 10.87 -14.97 12.67
CA ALA A 643 11.72 -14.09 11.86
C ALA A 643 12.74 -13.34 12.74
N THR A 644 12.55 -13.32 14.07
CA THR A 644 13.51 -12.79 15.05
C THR A 644 14.06 -13.90 15.96
N PRO A 645 15.25 -13.72 16.58
CA PRO A 645 15.82 -14.73 17.48
C PRO A 645 14.94 -14.98 18.71
N LYS A 646 14.68 -16.25 19.04
CA LYS A 646 14.04 -16.68 20.30
C LYS A 646 14.94 -17.63 21.10
N PRO A 647 14.83 -17.68 22.44
CA PRO A 647 15.43 -18.73 23.25
C PRO A 647 15.10 -20.12 22.70
N GLY A 648 16.09 -21.03 22.67
CA GLY A 648 15.93 -22.40 22.15
C GLY A 648 15.96 -22.56 20.62
N THR A 649 15.86 -21.48 19.85
CA THR A 649 15.84 -21.54 18.38
C THR A 649 17.21 -21.30 17.74
N LYS A 650 17.42 -21.81 16.52
CA LYS A 650 18.62 -21.58 15.71
C LYS A 650 18.31 -20.89 14.39
N ALA A 651 19.21 -19.99 14.00
CA ALA A 651 19.14 -19.28 12.73
C ALA A 651 19.49 -20.18 11.53
N VAL A 652 18.66 -20.10 10.50
CA VAL A 652 18.92 -20.61 9.15
C VAL A 652 18.71 -19.46 8.18
N SER A 653 19.72 -19.15 7.37
CA SER A 653 19.61 -18.13 6.31
C SER A 653 19.46 -18.79 4.95
N TRP A 654 18.65 -18.20 4.07
CA TRP A 654 18.64 -18.53 2.65
C TRP A 654 19.35 -17.43 1.87
N CYS A 655 20.13 -17.86 0.89
CA CYS A 655 20.99 -16.97 0.11
C CYS A 655 20.64 -17.08 -1.36
N ASP A 656 20.22 -15.97 -1.98
CA ASP A 656 19.76 -15.92 -3.36
C ASP A 656 20.92 -15.77 -4.35
N ASN A 657 20.83 -16.44 -5.50
CA ASN A 657 21.62 -16.13 -6.69
C ASN A 657 20.68 -15.72 -7.85
N GLU A 658 20.73 -14.44 -8.20
CA GLU A 658 19.86 -13.83 -9.22
C GLU A 658 20.17 -14.30 -10.66
N LYS A 659 21.39 -14.77 -10.93
CA LYS A 659 21.78 -15.26 -12.26
C LYS A 659 21.15 -16.63 -12.56
N HIS A 660 21.16 -17.53 -11.58
CA HIS A 660 20.77 -18.94 -11.74
C HIS A 660 19.39 -19.27 -11.13
N TRP A 661 18.70 -18.26 -10.57
CA TRP A 661 17.36 -18.36 -9.98
C TRP A 661 17.27 -19.52 -8.98
N THR A 662 18.14 -19.47 -7.97
CA THR A 662 18.38 -20.60 -7.06
C THR A 662 18.94 -20.13 -5.72
N GLN A 663 18.87 -20.98 -4.70
CA GLN A 663 19.30 -20.68 -3.35
C GLN A 663 20.27 -21.71 -2.77
N ILE A 664 21.09 -21.26 -1.83
CA ILE A 664 21.71 -22.12 -0.81
C ILE A 664 21.14 -21.81 0.58
N PHE A 665 21.16 -22.80 1.46
CA PHE A 665 20.70 -22.67 2.84
C PHE A 665 21.87 -22.90 3.80
N VAL A 666 22.07 -21.98 4.73
CA VAL A 666 23.22 -21.97 5.64
C VAL A 666 22.81 -21.82 7.10
N LYS A 667 23.59 -22.40 8.02
CA LYS A 667 23.42 -22.18 9.47
C LYS A 667 23.91 -20.78 9.82
N GLY A 668 23.18 -20.09 10.70
CA GLY A 668 23.51 -18.73 11.12
C GLY A 668 22.67 -17.66 10.45
N THR A 669 23.01 -16.41 10.71
CA THR A 669 22.26 -15.21 10.32
C THR A 669 22.80 -14.49 9.09
N SER A 670 23.88 -14.99 8.48
CA SER A 670 24.59 -14.36 7.37
C SER A 670 24.81 -15.33 6.21
N CYS A 671 24.91 -14.77 5.00
CA CYS A 671 25.24 -15.51 3.78
C CYS A 671 26.71 -15.31 3.39
N PRO A 672 27.36 -16.33 2.78
CA PRO A 672 28.71 -16.16 2.24
C PRO A 672 28.69 -15.18 1.07
N THR A 673 29.66 -14.26 1.01
CA THR A 673 29.75 -13.27 -0.08
C THR A 673 30.09 -13.93 -1.43
N SER A 674 30.89 -15.00 -1.39
CA SER A 674 31.09 -15.92 -2.52
C SER A 674 31.15 -17.38 -2.05
N TRP A 675 30.64 -18.28 -2.88
CA TRP A 675 30.70 -19.73 -2.67
C TRP A 675 30.58 -20.46 -4.02
N GLN A 676 31.42 -21.48 -4.25
CA GLN A 676 31.59 -22.16 -5.55
C GLN A 676 31.80 -21.20 -6.74
N GLY A 677 32.58 -20.14 -6.55
CA GLY A 677 32.85 -19.11 -7.58
C GLY A 677 31.68 -18.16 -7.86
N LEU A 678 30.50 -18.41 -7.30
CA LEU A 678 29.31 -17.56 -7.45
C LEU A 678 29.19 -16.55 -6.31
N LYS A 679 28.68 -15.36 -6.63
CA LYS A 679 28.22 -14.37 -5.65
C LYS A 679 26.84 -14.78 -5.13
N TRP A 680 26.60 -14.60 -3.84
CA TRP A 680 25.30 -14.83 -3.21
C TRP A 680 24.84 -13.55 -2.48
N LEU A 681 23.53 -13.33 -2.47
CA LEU A 681 22.88 -12.25 -1.72
C LEU A 681 22.16 -12.84 -0.50
N HIS A 682 21.99 -12.06 0.57
CA HIS A 682 21.16 -12.48 1.69
C HIS A 682 19.68 -12.33 1.31
N GLY A 683 18.97 -13.45 1.20
CA GLY A 683 17.55 -13.47 0.88
C GLY A 683 16.66 -13.33 2.12
N GLY A 684 17.16 -13.82 3.25
CA GLY A 684 16.55 -13.67 4.57
C GLY A 684 17.01 -14.73 5.56
N THR A 685 16.48 -14.65 6.78
CA THR A 685 16.77 -15.55 7.90
C THR A 685 15.46 -15.99 8.56
N PHE A 686 15.41 -17.23 9.05
CA PHE A 686 14.39 -17.71 9.98
C PHE A 686 15.02 -18.41 11.18
N PHE A 687 14.26 -18.51 12.26
CA PHE A 687 14.69 -19.08 13.54
C PHE A 687 13.74 -20.22 13.91
N ALA A 688 14.28 -21.44 13.90
CA ALA A 688 13.53 -22.69 14.03
C ALA A 688 14.10 -23.57 15.16
N ASN A 689 13.34 -24.59 15.57
CA ASN A 689 13.78 -25.55 16.57
C ASN A 689 14.82 -26.51 15.99
N ASP A 690 15.74 -27.00 16.83
CA ASP A 690 16.54 -28.19 16.47
C ASP A 690 15.63 -29.39 16.15
N GLY A 691 16.05 -30.22 15.21
CA GLY A 691 15.40 -31.50 14.94
C GLY A 691 15.48 -31.91 13.48
N SER A 692 14.45 -32.64 13.01
CA SER A 692 14.51 -33.37 11.74
C SER A 692 13.16 -33.54 11.03
N SER A 693 12.21 -32.62 11.25
CA SER A 693 11.04 -32.53 10.38
C SER A 693 11.40 -32.07 8.97
N PHE A 694 12.45 -31.25 8.85
CA PHE A 694 12.98 -30.73 7.61
C PHE A 694 14.49 -30.97 7.52
N CYS A 695 14.95 -31.38 6.35
CA CYS A 695 16.36 -31.51 6.02
C CYS A 695 16.78 -30.50 4.96
N VAL A 696 18.06 -30.16 5.00
CA VAL A 696 18.77 -29.41 3.96
C VAL A 696 20.05 -30.18 3.63
N GLY A 697 20.17 -30.56 2.36
CA GLY A 697 21.40 -31.06 1.78
C GLY A 697 22.04 -30.02 0.86
N THR A 698 23.37 -29.99 0.81
CA THR A 698 24.13 -29.17 -0.13
C THR A 698 24.99 -30.08 -1.01
N ARG A 699 25.11 -29.73 -2.29
CA ARG A 699 25.82 -30.53 -3.28
C ARG A 699 27.35 -30.36 -3.16
N LYS A 700 28.09 -31.44 -3.40
CA LYS A 700 29.56 -31.42 -3.54
C LYS A 700 29.96 -31.49 -5.03
N GLY A 701 30.91 -30.66 -5.45
CA GLY A 701 31.46 -30.61 -6.81
C GLY A 701 31.53 -29.19 -7.37
N GLN A 702 32.17 -29.02 -8.53
CA GLN A 702 32.17 -27.76 -9.28
C GLN A 702 31.06 -27.73 -10.35
N SER A 703 30.43 -26.56 -10.46
CA SER A 703 29.74 -26.00 -11.64
C SER A 703 29.09 -26.94 -12.68
N GLU A 704 27.87 -27.39 -12.41
CA GLU A 704 26.78 -27.36 -13.40
C GLU A 704 25.46 -26.92 -12.71
N GLU A 705 24.63 -26.13 -13.40
CA GLU A 705 23.65 -25.20 -12.79
C GLU A 705 22.37 -25.83 -12.17
N THR A 706 22.36 -27.15 -11.97
CA THR A 706 21.14 -27.94 -11.83
C THR A 706 20.50 -27.87 -10.43
N SER A 707 21.29 -27.84 -9.35
CA SER A 707 20.84 -27.49 -7.98
C SER A 707 22.00 -27.40 -7.00
N PHE A 708 22.01 -26.35 -6.16
CA PHE A 708 23.04 -26.12 -5.14
C PHE A 708 22.66 -26.67 -3.75
N SER A 709 21.43 -26.39 -3.29
CA SER A 709 20.83 -27.03 -2.11
C SER A 709 19.53 -27.77 -2.45
N LYS A 710 19.27 -28.84 -1.70
CA LYS A 710 18.03 -29.64 -1.69
C LYS A 710 17.39 -29.45 -0.31
N ALA A 711 16.10 -29.08 -0.27
CA ALA A 711 15.37 -28.90 0.98
C ALA A 711 14.06 -29.70 0.94
N LEU A 712 13.81 -30.55 1.94
CA LEU A 712 12.66 -31.48 1.94
C LEU A 712 12.06 -31.65 3.34
N PRO A 713 10.73 -31.88 3.45
CA PRO A 713 10.02 -32.18 4.70
C PRO A 713 10.23 -33.65 5.13
N GLN A 714 11.48 -34.02 5.39
CA GLN A 714 11.87 -35.38 5.80
C GLN A 714 13.16 -35.36 6.64
N LYS A 715 13.46 -36.50 7.28
CA LYS A 715 14.58 -36.65 8.24
C LYS A 715 15.98 -36.47 7.62
N THR A 716 16.15 -36.81 6.34
CA THR A 716 17.46 -36.78 5.68
C THR A 716 17.37 -36.37 4.22
N CYS A 717 18.36 -35.59 3.77
CA CYS A 717 18.49 -35.10 2.40
C CYS A 717 19.75 -35.67 1.72
N GLU A 718 20.34 -36.73 2.27
CA GLU A 718 21.55 -37.37 1.74
C GLU A 718 21.25 -38.24 0.51
N GLY A 719 22.26 -38.41 -0.34
CA GLY A 719 22.16 -39.13 -1.60
C GLY A 719 22.00 -38.20 -2.82
N GLU A 720 22.09 -38.79 -4.02
CA GLU A 720 22.00 -38.07 -5.30
C GLU A 720 23.01 -36.90 -5.43
N GLY A 721 24.19 -37.03 -4.81
CA GLY A 721 25.24 -35.99 -4.79
C GLY A 721 25.10 -34.92 -3.70
N PHE A 722 24.05 -34.99 -2.87
CA PHE A 722 23.86 -34.09 -1.72
C PHE A 722 24.37 -34.73 -0.42
N LYS A 723 25.07 -33.93 0.39
CA LYS A 723 25.39 -34.22 1.80
C LYS A 723 24.45 -33.40 2.70
N GLN A 724 23.97 -33.97 3.80
CA GLN A 724 23.16 -33.22 4.77
C GLN A 724 24.04 -32.22 5.54
N GLU A 725 23.63 -30.95 5.54
CA GLU A 725 24.36 -29.88 6.21
C GLU A 725 23.61 -29.36 7.44
N LEU A 726 22.29 -29.17 7.32
CA LEU A 726 21.43 -28.75 8.44
C LEU A 726 20.08 -29.46 8.42
N SER A 727 19.39 -29.42 9.57
CA SER A 727 18.03 -29.92 9.75
C SER A 727 17.38 -29.13 10.88
N PHE A 728 16.06 -29.00 10.81
CA PHE A 728 15.27 -28.24 11.77
C PHE A 728 13.87 -28.84 11.90
N SER A 729 13.15 -28.38 12.93
CA SER A 729 11.73 -28.65 13.13
C SER A 729 10.96 -27.31 13.13
N PRO A 730 9.64 -27.30 12.85
CA PRO A 730 8.80 -26.14 13.13
C PRO A 730 8.98 -25.65 14.56
N VAL A 731 8.69 -24.36 14.77
CA VAL A 731 8.27 -23.91 16.09
C VAL A 731 6.77 -24.13 16.24
N ASP A 732 6.34 -24.50 17.44
CA ASP A 732 4.93 -24.73 17.75
C ASP A 732 4.10 -23.44 17.58
N PRO A 733 2.76 -23.53 17.46
CA PRO A 733 1.90 -22.36 17.54
C PRO A 733 2.15 -21.55 18.82
N ALA A 734 1.87 -20.24 18.75
CA ALA A 734 1.80 -19.44 19.97
C ALA A 734 0.71 -19.98 20.92
N GLU A 735 0.84 -19.69 22.22
CA GLU A 735 -0.21 -19.99 23.20
C GLU A 735 -1.57 -19.43 22.73
N PRO A 736 -2.69 -20.13 23.00
CA PRO A 736 -4.01 -19.67 22.58
C PRO A 736 -4.33 -18.29 23.19
N ALA A 737 -4.94 -17.42 22.40
CA ALA A 737 -5.27 -16.07 22.83
C ALA A 737 -6.13 -16.06 24.10
N ALA A 738 -5.73 -15.28 25.10
CA ALA A 738 -6.46 -15.17 26.37
C ALA A 738 -7.92 -14.76 26.21
N SER A 739 -8.23 -14.04 25.12
CA SER A 739 -9.57 -13.61 24.74
C SER A 739 -10.02 -14.22 23.42
N VAL A 740 -11.33 -14.38 23.28
CA VAL A 740 -12.02 -14.88 22.09
C VAL A 740 -13.25 -14.02 21.79
N SER A 741 -13.62 -13.90 20.51
CA SER A 741 -14.91 -13.31 20.14
C SER A 741 -15.95 -14.41 20.01
N VAL A 742 -16.94 -14.43 20.91
CA VAL A 742 -18.07 -15.35 20.80
C VAL A 742 -19.11 -14.69 19.89
N CYS A 743 -19.49 -15.39 18.83
CA CYS A 743 -20.54 -14.98 17.90
C CYS A 743 -21.75 -15.91 17.96
N VAL A 744 -22.92 -15.35 17.66
CA VAL A 744 -24.19 -16.07 17.50
C VAL A 744 -24.69 -15.79 16.09
N GLY A 745 -24.74 -16.82 15.25
CA GLY A 745 -25.34 -16.80 13.92
C GLY A 745 -26.74 -17.43 13.95
N GLN A 746 -27.72 -16.79 13.33
CA GLN A 746 -29.08 -17.34 13.16
C GLN A 746 -29.47 -17.36 11.68
N ASP A 747 -30.23 -18.37 11.29
CA ASP A 747 -30.85 -18.43 9.96
C ASP A 747 -31.99 -17.40 9.82
N ARG A 748 -32.52 -17.23 8.61
CA ARG A 748 -33.62 -16.27 8.35
C ARG A 748 -34.91 -16.58 9.12
N SER A 749 -35.20 -17.84 9.46
CA SER A 749 -36.36 -18.22 10.27
C SER A 749 -36.15 -18.02 11.77
N ARG A 750 -34.90 -17.90 12.22
CA ARG A 750 -34.49 -17.94 13.65
C ARG A 750 -34.94 -19.23 14.34
N GLU A 751 -34.97 -20.35 13.60
CA GLU A 751 -35.17 -21.70 14.14
C GLU A 751 -33.86 -22.53 14.13
N ARG A 752 -32.78 -22.04 13.50
CA ARG A 752 -31.43 -22.64 13.57
C ARG A 752 -30.41 -21.59 14.03
N THR A 753 -29.69 -21.91 15.11
CA THR A 753 -28.66 -21.07 15.72
C THR A 753 -27.31 -21.79 15.77
N ARG A 754 -26.24 -21.12 15.34
CA ARG A 754 -24.84 -21.54 15.51
C ARG A 754 -24.15 -20.59 16.48
N ILE A 755 -23.41 -21.12 17.45
CA ILE A 755 -22.61 -20.34 18.38
C ILE A 755 -21.15 -20.82 18.28
N SER A 756 -20.22 -19.88 18.16
CA SER A 756 -18.81 -20.17 17.86
C SER A 756 -17.85 -19.13 18.41
N VAL A 757 -16.57 -19.50 18.49
CA VAL A 757 -15.42 -18.60 18.67
C VAL A 757 -14.60 -18.42 17.38
N LEU A 758 -15.06 -19.02 16.28
CA LEU A 758 -14.44 -18.95 14.96
C LEU A 758 -15.27 -18.05 14.03
N ALA A 759 -14.67 -17.63 12.91
CA ALA A 759 -15.34 -16.84 11.87
C ALA A 759 -16.28 -17.69 10.97
N ASP A 760 -17.10 -18.54 11.58
CA ASP A 760 -18.04 -19.45 10.91
C ASP A 760 -19.51 -19.23 11.32
N CYS A 761 -19.81 -18.22 12.15
CA CYS A 761 -21.19 -17.82 12.47
C CYS A 761 -21.94 -17.19 11.28
N ASP A 762 -21.24 -16.66 10.26
CA ASP A 762 -21.80 -16.21 8.97
C ASP A 762 -21.69 -17.28 7.86
N SER A 763 -21.59 -18.57 8.22
CA SER A 763 -21.53 -19.67 7.23
C SER A 763 -22.89 -19.98 6.60
N GLY A 764 -22.95 -20.06 5.27
CA GLY A 764 -24.14 -20.54 4.55
C GLY A 764 -25.26 -19.49 4.50
N ASP A 765 -26.42 -19.82 5.08
CA ASP A 765 -27.58 -18.93 5.18
C ASP A 765 -27.71 -18.22 6.55
N LEU A 766 -26.74 -18.43 7.44
CA LEU A 766 -26.68 -17.80 8.77
C LEU A 766 -26.21 -16.34 8.70
N VAL A 767 -26.78 -15.50 9.56
CA VAL A 767 -26.39 -14.10 9.77
C VAL A 767 -26.02 -13.90 11.24
N VAL A 768 -24.90 -13.21 11.51
CA VAL A 768 -24.50 -12.88 12.88
C VAL A 768 -25.51 -11.90 13.50
N VAL A 769 -26.15 -12.33 14.59
CA VAL A 769 -27.13 -11.54 15.36
C VAL A 769 -26.58 -11.02 16.68
N ALA A 770 -25.50 -11.60 17.21
CA ALA A 770 -24.77 -11.09 18.36
C ALA A 770 -23.28 -11.42 18.27
N ARG A 771 -22.43 -10.55 18.85
CA ARG A 771 -20.99 -10.79 19.03
C ARG A 771 -20.47 -10.07 20.27
N PHE A 772 -19.72 -10.77 21.11
CA PHE A 772 -19.19 -10.25 22.38
C PHE A 772 -17.79 -10.81 22.68
N GLY A 773 -17.01 -10.11 23.51
CA GLY A 773 -15.67 -10.55 23.94
C GLY A 773 -15.73 -11.38 25.22
N ALA A 774 -15.06 -12.53 25.23
CA ALA A 774 -15.00 -13.40 26.40
C ALA A 774 -13.56 -13.90 26.64
N ARG A 775 -13.25 -14.30 27.86
CA ARG A 775 -11.96 -14.91 28.22
C ARG A 775 -12.02 -16.42 27.98
N GLN A 776 -10.90 -17.01 27.58
CA GLN A 776 -10.72 -18.46 27.69
C GLN A 776 -10.65 -18.88 29.16
N ILE A 777 -11.11 -20.09 29.49
CA ILE A 777 -11.18 -20.57 30.88
C ILE A 777 -9.82 -20.54 31.61
N GLY A 778 -8.71 -20.77 30.88
CA GLY A 778 -7.35 -20.68 31.43
C GLY A 778 -6.88 -19.27 31.81
N HIS A 779 -7.60 -18.22 31.36
CA HIS A 779 -7.26 -16.80 31.57
C HIS A 779 -8.37 -16.02 32.30
N ARG A 780 -9.36 -16.73 32.86
CA ARG A 780 -10.46 -16.15 33.67
C ARG A 780 -9.94 -15.42 34.91
N ALA A 781 -10.67 -14.41 35.35
CA ALA A 781 -10.46 -13.79 36.67
C ALA A 781 -11.25 -14.52 37.77
N ALA A 782 -10.89 -14.26 39.02
CA ALA A 782 -11.70 -14.67 40.17
C ALA A 782 -13.02 -13.89 40.20
N GLY A 783 -14.16 -14.59 40.14
CA GLY A 783 -15.50 -14.00 40.08
C GLY A 783 -16.16 -14.01 38.69
N ASP A 784 -15.45 -14.42 37.64
CA ASP A 784 -16.04 -14.55 36.30
C ASP A 784 -17.19 -15.58 36.25
N ARG A 785 -18.28 -15.23 35.57
CA ARG A 785 -19.35 -16.19 35.25
C ARG A 785 -18.89 -17.12 34.15
N LEU A 786 -19.10 -18.42 34.35
CA LEU A 786 -18.56 -19.48 33.50
C LEU A 786 -19.68 -20.13 32.70
N PHE A 787 -19.46 -20.29 31.40
CA PHE A 787 -20.45 -20.82 30.46
C PHE A 787 -19.84 -21.87 29.53
N CYS A 788 -20.68 -22.72 28.97
CA CYS A 788 -20.35 -23.52 27.79
C CYS A 788 -21.42 -23.37 26.70
N VAL A 789 -21.07 -23.85 25.51
CA VAL A 789 -21.99 -24.02 24.39
C VAL A 789 -22.16 -25.51 24.11
N GLU A 790 -23.39 -25.96 23.90
CA GLU A 790 -23.71 -27.34 23.47
C GLU A 790 -24.50 -27.35 22.16
N SER A 791 -24.36 -28.39 21.35
CA SER A 791 -25.26 -28.64 20.21
C SER A 791 -26.42 -29.56 20.62
N VAL A 792 -27.64 -29.09 20.43
CA VAL A 792 -28.92 -29.74 20.72
C VAL A 792 -29.71 -29.85 19.41
N GLY A 793 -29.56 -30.98 18.72
CA GLY A 793 -30.05 -31.14 17.35
C GLY A 793 -29.26 -30.26 16.39
N GLU A 794 -29.95 -29.43 15.60
CA GLU A 794 -29.35 -28.44 14.70
C GLU A 794 -29.08 -27.06 15.36
N ASN A 795 -29.36 -26.91 16.66
CA ASN A 795 -29.19 -25.64 17.38
C ASN A 795 -28.06 -25.71 18.41
N ASP A 796 -27.24 -24.66 18.47
CA ASP A 796 -26.34 -24.41 19.58
C ASP A 796 -27.03 -23.61 20.70
N VAL A 797 -26.78 -24.01 21.95
CA VAL A 797 -27.38 -23.42 23.16
C VAL A 797 -26.34 -23.08 24.23
N PHE A 798 -26.62 -22.07 25.04
CA PHE A 798 -25.78 -21.68 26.18
C PHE A 798 -26.17 -22.44 27.46
N ARG A 799 -25.19 -22.78 28.29
CA ARG A 799 -25.40 -23.21 29.68
C ARG A 799 -24.39 -22.57 30.62
N GLU A 800 -24.74 -22.45 31.89
CA GLU A 800 -23.77 -22.20 32.96
C GLU A 800 -22.90 -23.45 33.18
N LYS A 801 -21.64 -23.25 33.58
CA LYS A 801 -20.60 -24.29 33.52
C LYS A 801 -20.87 -25.53 34.39
N ASP A 802 -21.63 -25.37 35.47
CA ASP A 802 -22.11 -26.44 36.36
C ASP A 802 -23.18 -27.35 35.70
N LYS A 803 -23.92 -26.81 34.72
CA LYS A 803 -25.02 -27.50 34.00
C LYS A 803 -24.58 -28.09 32.65
N CYS A 804 -23.29 -28.03 32.33
CA CYS A 804 -22.72 -28.52 31.08
C CYS A 804 -22.56 -30.05 31.07
N THR A 805 -22.94 -30.65 29.94
CA THR A 805 -22.82 -32.09 29.68
C THR A 805 -21.55 -32.41 28.88
N SER A 806 -21.30 -33.71 28.65
CA SER A 806 -20.23 -34.20 27.77
C SER A 806 -20.38 -33.85 26.28
N LYS A 807 -21.43 -33.11 25.89
CA LYS A 807 -21.69 -32.64 24.51
C LYS A 807 -21.32 -31.17 24.27
N MET A 808 -20.62 -30.54 25.21
CA MET A 808 -20.14 -29.16 25.05
C MET A 808 -19.08 -29.02 23.93
N LYS A 809 -19.21 -27.95 23.14
CA LYS A 809 -18.29 -27.59 22.03
C LYS A 809 -17.06 -26.85 22.55
N PHE A 810 -17.29 -25.87 23.41
CA PHE A 810 -16.28 -25.01 24.02
C PHE A 810 -16.84 -24.34 25.28
N GLU A 811 -15.94 -23.72 26.04
CA GLU A 811 -16.23 -23.02 27.29
C GLU A 811 -15.66 -21.60 27.24
N PHE A 812 -16.30 -20.66 27.94
CA PHE A 812 -15.83 -19.28 28.05
C PHE A 812 -16.18 -18.67 29.42
N ALA A 813 -15.41 -17.66 29.79
CA ALA A 813 -15.61 -16.87 31.00
C ALA A 813 -16.01 -15.44 30.63
N LEU A 814 -17.05 -14.91 31.30
CA LEU A 814 -17.44 -13.51 31.22
C LEU A 814 -17.10 -12.79 32.52
N PRO A 815 -16.56 -11.56 32.45
CA PRO A 815 -16.28 -10.77 33.63
C PRO A 815 -17.56 -10.41 34.38
N VAL A 816 -17.41 -10.10 35.67
CA VAL A 816 -18.43 -9.37 36.42
C VAL A 816 -18.76 -8.07 35.67
N LYS A 817 -20.05 -7.73 35.59
CA LYS A 817 -20.57 -6.51 34.94
C LYS A 817 -19.83 -5.29 35.47
N ALA A 818 -19.05 -4.63 34.61
CA ALA A 818 -18.36 -3.41 34.97
C ALA A 818 -19.39 -2.30 35.29
N GLU A 819 -19.31 -1.75 36.50
CA GLU A 819 -20.02 -0.54 36.90
C GLU A 819 -19.20 0.67 36.44
N GLY A 820 -19.84 1.58 35.69
CA GLY A 820 -19.18 2.70 35.02
C GLY A 820 -20.16 3.79 34.59
N PRO A 821 -19.71 5.05 34.48
CA PRO A 821 -20.58 6.23 34.48
C PRO A 821 -21.21 6.62 33.12
N GLU A 822 -22.01 7.67 33.16
CA GLU A 822 -23.20 7.89 32.32
C GLU A 822 -22.95 8.52 30.93
N LEU A 823 -21.74 8.95 30.58
CA LEU A 823 -21.45 9.74 29.37
C LEU A 823 -21.20 8.87 28.11
N ILE A 824 -22.23 8.13 27.72
CA ILE A 824 -22.26 7.25 26.55
C ILE A 824 -23.21 7.85 25.49
N ASP A 825 -22.80 7.93 24.22
CA ASP A 825 -23.69 8.26 23.10
C ASP A 825 -24.87 7.27 23.08
N PRO A 826 -26.15 7.68 23.18
CA PRO A 826 -27.28 6.75 23.25
C PRO A 826 -27.43 5.79 22.06
N GLN A 827 -26.80 6.08 20.91
CA GLN A 827 -26.72 5.16 19.76
C GLN A 827 -25.46 4.26 19.80
N LEU A 828 -24.46 4.59 20.61
CA LEU A 828 -23.41 3.68 21.08
C LEU A 828 -23.68 3.13 22.49
N LEU A 829 -24.92 3.17 22.97
CA LEU A 829 -25.36 2.22 23.98
C LEU A 829 -25.30 0.83 23.34
N SER A 830 -24.11 0.22 23.40
CA SER A 830 -23.95 -1.21 23.29
C SER A 830 -24.67 -1.83 24.49
N ARG A 831 -25.99 -1.92 24.39
CA ARG A 831 -26.82 -2.78 25.22
C ARG A 831 -26.09 -4.11 25.24
N ARG A 832 -25.64 -4.53 26.42
CA ARG A 832 -24.98 -5.83 26.59
C ARG A 832 -25.93 -6.85 25.96
N PRO A 833 -25.52 -7.59 24.91
CA PRO A 833 -26.48 -8.40 24.18
C PRO A 833 -27.04 -9.41 25.16
N ARG A 834 -28.37 -9.38 25.34
CA ARG A 834 -29.05 -10.29 26.26
C ARG A 834 -29.16 -11.62 25.55
N LEU A 835 -28.61 -12.65 26.17
CA LEU A 835 -28.52 -13.99 25.63
C LEU A 835 -29.27 -14.92 26.56
N CYS A 836 -30.13 -15.73 25.97
CA CYS A 836 -30.99 -16.62 26.73
C CYS A 836 -31.12 -17.98 26.05
N THR A 837 -31.46 -18.99 26.84
CA THR A 837 -31.81 -20.33 26.35
C THR A 837 -33.12 -20.73 26.99
N GLY A 838 -34.11 -21.03 26.16
CA GLY A 838 -35.46 -21.39 26.57
C GLY A 838 -36.14 -22.23 25.50
N PHE A 839 -37.46 -22.30 25.53
CA PHE A 839 -38.26 -23.13 24.63
C PHE A 839 -39.09 -22.29 23.65
N ARG A 840 -39.34 -22.86 22.48
CA ARG A 840 -40.33 -22.38 21.50
C ARG A 840 -40.94 -23.61 20.82
N LYS A 841 -42.26 -23.79 20.88
CA LYS A 841 -42.94 -24.98 20.31
C LYS A 841 -42.32 -26.31 20.81
N ASN A 842 -42.00 -26.39 22.10
CA ASN A 842 -41.32 -27.53 22.74
C ASN A 842 -39.92 -27.91 22.16
N ARG A 843 -39.24 -26.98 21.46
CA ARG A 843 -37.82 -27.10 21.08
C ARG A 843 -36.97 -26.14 21.92
N VAL A 844 -35.80 -26.57 22.37
CA VAL A 844 -34.81 -25.68 23.01
C VAL A 844 -34.19 -24.77 21.95
N VAL A 845 -34.16 -23.46 22.19
CA VAL A 845 -33.63 -22.45 21.29
C VAL A 845 -32.85 -21.37 22.04
N THR A 846 -31.89 -20.75 21.34
CA THR A 846 -31.16 -19.57 21.83
C THR A 846 -31.83 -18.30 21.33
N GLY A 847 -32.10 -17.37 22.24
CA GLY A 847 -32.60 -16.03 21.93
C GLY A 847 -31.54 -14.95 22.11
N VAL A 848 -31.71 -13.86 21.36
CA VAL A 848 -30.91 -12.62 21.45
C VAL A 848 -31.85 -11.42 21.65
N ASP A 849 -31.54 -10.58 22.65
CA ASP A 849 -32.26 -9.36 23.00
C ASP A 849 -33.78 -9.56 23.11
N GLN A 850 -34.58 -8.86 22.28
CA GLN A 850 -36.04 -8.94 22.28
C GLN A 850 -36.58 -10.35 21.96
N GLN A 851 -35.75 -11.24 21.40
CA GLN A 851 -36.18 -12.64 21.19
C GLN A 851 -36.39 -13.35 22.53
N CYS A 852 -35.67 -12.97 23.59
CA CYS A 852 -35.80 -13.60 24.92
C CYS A 852 -37.17 -13.38 25.56
N ASP A 853 -37.82 -12.26 25.22
CA ASP A 853 -39.19 -11.95 25.66
C ASP A 853 -40.26 -12.79 24.92
N THR A 854 -39.85 -13.63 23.95
CA THR A 854 -40.71 -14.51 23.14
C THR A 854 -40.51 -16.01 23.40
N LEU A 855 -39.70 -16.37 24.41
CA LEU A 855 -39.40 -17.77 24.73
C LEU A 855 -40.19 -18.25 25.96
N GLU A 856 -40.71 -19.47 25.85
CA GLU A 856 -41.32 -20.22 26.94
C GLU A 856 -40.22 -20.73 27.90
N SER A 857 -40.48 -20.72 29.21
CA SER A 857 -39.65 -21.42 30.22
C SER A 857 -38.12 -21.23 30.08
N LEU A 858 -37.64 -19.98 30.20
CA LEU A 858 -36.21 -19.67 30.15
C LEU A 858 -35.41 -20.51 31.17
N THR A 859 -34.44 -21.27 30.66
CA THR A 859 -33.47 -22.05 31.46
C THR A 859 -32.19 -21.29 31.75
N LEU A 860 -31.93 -20.22 30.99
CA LEU A 860 -30.81 -19.30 31.16
C LEU A 860 -31.17 -17.94 30.57
N ASP A 861 -30.77 -16.86 31.24
CA ASP A 861 -30.86 -15.47 30.78
C ASP A 861 -29.66 -14.69 31.35
N PHE A 862 -28.91 -13.98 30.52
CA PHE A 862 -27.75 -13.18 30.93
C PHE A 862 -27.42 -12.05 29.95
N GLU A 863 -26.81 -10.98 30.48
CA GLU A 863 -26.13 -9.97 29.67
C GLU A 863 -24.68 -10.38 29.40
N ALA A 864 -24.21 -10.27 28.16
CA ALA A 864 -22.79 -10.47 27.82
C ALA A 864 -21.93 -9.20 28.04
N SER A 865 -20.71 -9.19 27.50
CA SER A 865 -19.87 -7.99 27.45
C SER A 865 -20.32 -7.02 26.35
N GLY A 866 -20.28 -5.72 26.64
CA GLY A 866 -20.45 -4.63 25.68
C GLY A 866 -19.12 -3.95 25.34
N LEU A 867 -19.19 -2.85 24.58
CA LEU A 867 -18.01 -2.05 24.21
C LEU A 867 -17.25 -1.52 25.43
N LEU A 868 -17.98 -1.12 26.48
CA LEU A 868 -17.40 -0.53 27.67
C LEU A 868 -16.57 -1.55 28.48
N ASP A 869 -16.99 -2.82 28.60
CA ASP A 869 -16.18 -3.85 29.27
C ASP A 869 -14.86 -4.08 28.54
N ILE A 870 -14.90 -4.08 27.20
CA ILE A 870 -13.71 -4.23 26.36
C ILE A 870 -12.78 -3.03 26.62
N ALA A 871 -13.28 -1.79 26.55
CA ALA A 871 -12.49 -0.59 26.78
C ALA A 871 -11.88 -0.51 28.20
N ILE A 872 -12.69 -0.75 29.25
CA ILE A 872 -12.23 -0.74 30.66
C ILE A 872 -11.11 -1.76 30.88
N SER A 873 -11.14 -2.89 30.16
CA SER A 873 -10.14 -3.95 30.29
C SER A 873 -8.72 -3.57 29.80
N THR A 874 -8.50 -2.36 29.27
CA THR A 874 -7.18 -1.87 28.84
C THR A 874 -6.13 -1.81 29.95
N ASN A 875 -6.53 -1.75 31.23
CA ASN A 875 -5.61 -1.77 32.36
C ASN A 875 -5.72 -3.11 33.12
N PRO A 876 -5.23 -4.23 32.55
CA PRO A 876 -5.37 -5.56 33.15
C PRO A 876 -4.47 -5.70 34.38
N THR A 877 -4.84 -6.62 35.26
CA THR A 877 -4.00 -7.07 36.39
C THR A 877 -3.42 -8.44 36.10
N SER A 878 -2.41 -8.86 36.86
CA SER A 878 -1.90 -10.24 36.85
C SER A 878 -2.95 -11.30 37.23
N SER A 879 -4.10 -10.89 37.78
CA SER A 879 -5.22 -11.74 38.18
C SER A 879 -6.44 -11.69 37.26
N ALA A 880 -6.44 -10.82 36.23
CA ALA A 880 -7.57 -10.64 35.33
C ALA A 880 -7.09 -10.23 33.93
N ALA A 881 -7.19 -11.14 32.97
CA ALA A 881 -6.89 -10.85 31.57
C ALA A 881 -7.81 -9.76 31.00
N PRO A 882 -7.38 -9.01 29.97
CA PRO A 882 -8.28 -8.15 29.20
C PRO A 882 -9.38 -8.96 28.47
N LEU A 883 -10.32 -8.28 27.81
CA LEU A 883 -11.25 -8.90 26.84
C LEU A 883 -10.72 -8.92 25.41
N TYR A 884 -9.43 -8.61 25.22
CA TYR A 884 -8.71 -8.71 23.96
C TYR A 884 -7.23 -9.04 24.21
N THR A 885 -6.55 -9.47 23.14
CA THR A 885 -5.14 -9.88 23.16
C THR A 885 -4.34 -9.03 22.20
N ILE A 886 -3.23 -8.43 22.67
CA ILE A 886 -2.34 -7.63 21.81
C ILE A 886 -1.53 -8.58 20.94
N VAL A 887 -1.52 -8.34 19.63
CA VAL A 887 -0.76 -9.12 18.65
C VAL A 887 0.37 -8.28 18.06
N LYS A 888 1.57 -8.84 18.01
CA LYS A 888 2.71 -8.29 17.28
C LYS A 888 3.33 -9.37 16.40
N GLU A 889 2.93 -9.44 15.13
CA GLU A 889 3.54 -10.31 14.13
C GLU A 889 4.99 -9.89 13.84
N GLU A 890 5.85 -10.86 13.58
CA GLU A 890 7.26 -10.57 13.24
C GLU A 890 7.46 -10.13 11.79
N VAL A 891 6.47 -10.39 10.93
CA VAL A 891 6.44 -10.01 9.53
C VAL A 891 5.09 -9.37 9.24
N SER A 892 5.08 -8.04 9.09
CA SER A 892 3.90 -7.29 8.73
C SER A 892 3.40 -7.65 7.33
N CYS A 893 2.11 -7.93 7.22
CA CYS A 893 1.39 -8.08 5.96
C CYS A 893 0.60 -6.81 5.62
N PHE A 894 -0.21 -6.88 4.56
CA PHE A 894 -1.05 -5.77 4.08
C PHE A 894 -2.42 -5.66 4.78
N GLY A 895 -2.73 -6.58 5.71
CA GLY A 895 -3.95 -6.57 6.53
C GLY A 895 -3.66 -6.12 7.96
N PHE A 896 -4.71 -5.78 8.72
CA PHE A 896 -4.56 -5.39 10.12
C PHE A 896 -4.01 -6.53 10.98
N LEU A 897 -4.44 -7.76 10.69
CA LEU A 897 -3.93 -9.01 11.24
C LEU A 897 -3.64 -9.93 10.06
N CYS A 898 -2.52 -10.66 10.09
CA CYS A 898 -2.15 -11.51 8.97
C CYS A 898 -2.99 -12.80 8.93
N PRO A 899 -3.35 -13.35 7.74
CA PRO A 899 -4.27 -14.50 7.65
C PRO A 899 -3.81 -15.76 8.40
N ASN A 900 -2.51 -15.85 8.70
CA ASN A 900 -1.87 -16.90 9.50
C ASN A 900 -1.98 -16.72 11.02
N VAL A 901 -2.33 -15.52 11.49
CA VAL A 901 -2.69 -15.22 12.89
C VAL A 901 -4.10 -15.69 13.20
N LEU A 902 -4.95 -15.80 12.16
CA LEU A 902 -6.35 -16.21 12.24
C LEU A 902 -6.54 -17.73 12.06
N LYS A 903 -5.48 -18.54 12.24
CA LYS A 903 -5.42 -19.99 11.96
C LYS A 903 -4.59 -20.75 13.00
#